data_AF-A0A3A0DDG9-F1
#
_entry.id   AF-A0A3A0DDG9-F1
#
_cell.length_a   1.000
_cell.length_b   1.000
_cell.length_c   1.000
_cell.angle_alpha   90.00
_cell.angle_beta   90.00
_cell.angle_gamma   90.00
#
_symmetry.space_group_name_H-M   'P 1'
#
loop_
_entity.id
_entity.type
_entity.pdbx_description
1 polymer ?
#
loop_
_entity_poly.entity_id
_entity_poly.type
_entity_poly.pdbx_seq_one_letter_code
_entity_poly.pdbx_strand_id
1 'polypeptide(L)'
;MAGSATPMTGIVEFTGNGGVSYHPLDLNFDGEINLADYGVFLAGYATPLAGKTAAQQYNLGDLDRDGKHTIRDYAQFRQQFNLARGPGAFEAALAQGFAVPEPTTLLMLIMAALLPATRRRRTLPAAVPLMIAGLAAVPSADGAPLNETFEGVQLVASIEETPTPGVWSDIGPRGWRIDRTGVPGFSQQPTNNGVREWIGWNFAKKDWWVAAAGDQDRSMFLKGTGTILVADPDEWDDEAHPDDSYYSTYITTPRLDVLSGIAAGQLTLTFDSSWLPEGFDDWALPGQSGPTNNQTATIDVSYNGGPYQNVLTWDSQTGSPTFKAGALDETVNVNLGYNGAPNTSLQIRFGLLNAANDWWWALDNIRVNNVDVVVPVSPTLRINTTTGTAQIVGGGSTIPEAVNGYDISSANGNLAPQGNVGLSFTKPDSIDGPDPDTTVGSNIGESWQLASSTANLFSEFFLDGSSPYLASRTDSLGRIFNPSTPEANRDVLFTYTTIDGEILSGGVEYVSTPANADFDSDGDVDGADFLRWQRNKGTGTTLAQGNADGDGDVDADDLAIWKLKFGLPPATPTTAAVPEPHGVALASLALGVLAGLRRRLAGARRAVLAQGAVAAAAAAVAAGVAQAQSVPAPFVDRNYRMGDVEPGAADGADVNVTWDSAGQPNMNQLIDLTAFTKAGAKPKYIAITGRPDGGTGRGINLNPLATDRQFLRTAADEALNVPEKSPSSMDGILPGGTLDYGYIIDRGFQLWTRPSAVGTLGHIVMDTNNHGVMLRADGKFAMRYNNADYVGTTTATANTWYHLMVVRPFGPGNGSILYVNGVAEAAAVGNYQGEDVPNDEVAPGNQDNSPLVIGANTAESAFQLASTAFYRGIVDDLEMFVMGLNPTSDRGEFKFDRDNKYAAHFKPTNIADLTGDNAITMADVTVFANNWLKEKVLTWTQAGLPRALAVGDLQSRAMGDFNYDGRVNLADWGILNTANPAMGAAALALIGSVPEPSTLVLAAACGGLLVSAARRIRRGAL
;
A
#
# COMPACT_ATOMS: atom_id res chain seq x y z
N MET A 1 -51.65 -14.98 -36.84
CA MET A 1 -51.08 -14.71 -35.51
C MET A 1 -50.31 -15.95 -35.10
N ALA A 2 -49.00 -15.94 -35.28
CA ALA A 2 -48.09 -16.97 -34.77
C ALA A 2 -47.00 -16.20 -34.01
N GLY A 3 -46.80 -16.57 -32.74
CA GLY A 3 -45.90 -15.89 -31.81
C GLY A 3 -44.44 -16.09 -32.17
N SER A 4 -43.63 -15.06 -31.94
CA SER A 4 -42.18 -15.09 -32.05
C SER A 4 -41.60 -15.91 -30.89
N ALA A 5 -40.60 -16.75 -31.19
CA ALA A 5 -39.97 -17.68 -30.27
C ALA A 5 -38.63 -17.16 -29.66
N THR A 6 -38.34 -15.86 -29.79
CA THR A 6 -37.17 -15.20 -29.16
C THR A 6 -37.56 -14.46 -27.88
N PRO A 7 -36.93 -14.74 -26.72
CA PRO A 7 -37.10 -13.93 -25.51
C PRO A 7 -36.34 -12.60 -25.67
N MET A 8 -37.05 -11.47 -25.61
CA MET A 8 -36.43 -10.14 -25.49
C MET A 8 -36.31 -9.79 -24.00
N THR A 9 -35.19 -9.17 -23.58
CA THR A 9 -35.10 -8.59 -22.22
C THR A 9 -35.95 -7.33 -22.15
N GLY A 10 -37.18 -7.48 -21.66
CA GLY A 10 -38.07 -6.36 -21.40
C GLY A 10 -37.61 -5.50 -20.22
N ILE A 11 -37.91 -4.20 -20.28
CA ILE A 11 -37.97 -3.34 -19.09
C ILE A 11 -38.99 -4.00 -18.15
N VAL A 12 -38.55 -4.40 -16.95
CA VAL A 12 -39.48 -4.92 -15.95
C VAL A 12 -40.04 -3.71 -15.25
N GLU A 13 -41.23 -3.34 -15.68
CA GLU A 13 -42.04 -2.31 -15.04
C GLU A 13 -42.83 -2.96 -13.90
N PHE A 14 -42.51 -2.58 -12.67
CA PHE A 14 -43.34 -2.97 -11.53
C PHE A 14 -44.59 -2.13 -11.54
N THR A 15 -45.74 -2.79 -11.73
CA THR A 15 -47.06 -2.15 -11.68
C THR A 15 -47.79 -2.61 -10.42
N GLY A 16 -48.19 -1.66 -9.56
CA GLY A 16 -48.89 -1.93 -8.29
C GLY A 16 -49.67 -0.74 -7.74
N ASN A 17 -49.35 0.48 -8.22
CA ASN A 17 -50.04 1.72 -7.88
C ASN A 17 -51.10 2.08 -8.92
N GLY A 18 -52.21 1.33 -8.96
CA GLY A 18 -53.33 1.65 -9.85
C GLY A 18 -53.02 1.54 -11.35
N GLY A 19 -52.03 0.73 -11.73
CA GLY A 19 -51.61 0.51 -13.12
C GLY A 19 -50.53 1.46 -13.65
N VAL A 20 -49.97 2.31 -12.79
CA VAL A 20 -48.81 3.16 -13.10
C VAL A 20 -47.52 2.41 -12.72
N SER A 21 -46.50 2.49 -13.59
CA SER A 21 -45.17 1.92 -13.31
C SER A 21 -44.41 2.78 -12.31
N TYR A 22 -43.72 2.12 -11.37
CA TYR A 22 -42.73 2.78 -10.52
C TYR A 22 -41.48 3.17 -11.32
N HIS A 23 -40.75 4.17 -10.83
CA HIS A 23 -39.50 4.61 -11.44
C HIS A 23 -38.41 3.53 -11.27
N PRO A 24 -37.54 3.31 -12.27
CA PRO A 24 -36.32 2.53 -12.07
C PRO A 24 -35.50 3.13 -10.92
N LEU A 25 -34.95 2.28 -10.05
CA LEU A 25 -34.28 2.61 -8.79
C LEU A 25 -35.15 3.02 -7.56
N ASP A 26 -36.47 3.15 -7.70
CA ASP A 26 -37.40 3.32 -6.56
C ASP A 26 -37.66 1.94 -5.92
N LEU A 27 -36.79 1.54 -4.99
CA LEU A 27 -36.78 0.22 -4.37
C LEU A 27 -37.81 0.09 -3.25
N ASN A 28 -38.21 1.21 -2.65
CA ASN A 28 -39.21 1.23 -1.58
C ASN A 28 -40.64 1.48 -2.10
N PHE A 29 -40.78 1.80 -3.39
CA PHE A 29 -42.03 2.09 -4.11
C PHE A 29 -42.79 3.30 -3.59
N ASP A 30 -42.10 4.31 -3.06
CA ASP A 30 -42.70 5.55 -2.56
C ASP A 30 -42.91 6.61 -3.65
N GLY A 31 -42.39 6.36 -4.86
CA GLY A 31 -42.51 7.23 -6.03
C GLY A 31 -41.41 8.28 -6.15
N GLU A 32 -40.42 8.30 -5.25
CA GLU A 32 -39.23 9.13 -5.32
C GLU A 32 -37.95 8.29 -5.42
N ILE A 33 -36.86 8.89 -5.92
CA ILE A 33 -35.51 8.28 -5.86
C ILE A 33 -34.71 9.08 -4.82
N ASN A 34 -34.51 8.50 -3.64
CA ASN A 34 -33.89 9.15 -2.48
C ASN A 34 -33.11 8.16 -1.57
N LEU A 35 -32.58 8.62 -0.45
CA LEU A 35 -31.79 7.76 0.46
C LEU A 35 -32.59 6.65 1.13
N ALA A 36 -33.92 6.70 1.14
CA ALA A 36 -34.75 5.60 1.62
C ALA A 36 -34.66 4.39 0.67
N ASP A 37 -34.47 4.59 -0.63
CA ASP A 37 -34.17 3.51 -1.58
C ASP A 37 -32.80 2.91 -1.33
N TYR A 38 -31.82 3.74 -0.99
CA TYR A 38 -30.49 3.26 -0.59
C TYR A 38 -30.58 2.43 0.70
N GLY A 39 -31.44 2.82 1.64
CA GLY A 39 -31.75 2.01 2.83
C GLY A 39 -32.36 0.64 2.49
N VAL A 40 -33.23 0.57 1.47
CA VAL A 40 -33.79 -0.71 0.98
C VAL A 40 -32.74 -1.54 0.24
N PHE A 41 -31.91 -0.90 -0.57
CA PHE A 41 -30.75 -1.52 -1.22
C PHE A 41 -29.85 -2.20 -0.18
N LEU A 42 -29.41 -1.46 0.84
CA LEU A 42 -28.60 -1.99 1.94
C LEU A 42 -29.31 -3.11 2.73
N ALA A 43 -30.62 -3.01 2.94
CA ALA A 43 -31.39 -4.05 3.63
C ALA A 43 -31.49 -5.37 2.84
N GLY A 44 -31.36 -5.30 1.52
CA GLY A 44 -31.34 -6.47 0.64
C GLY A 44 -30.07 -7.31 0.74
N TYR A 45 -28.97 -6.70 1.16
CA TYR A 45 -27.61 -7.26 1.21
C TYR A 45 -27.49 -8.65 1.86
N ALA A 46 -28.04 -8.85 3.07
CA ALA A 46 -27.92 -10.11 3.81
C ALA A 46 -29.00 -11.15 3.44
N THR A 47 -29.81 -10.89 2.41
CA THR A 47 -30.96 -11.71 2.07
C THR A 47 -30.65 -12.65 0.90
N PRO A 48 -30.72 -13.99 1.07
CA PRO A 48 -30.48 -14.93 -0.02
C PRO A 48 -31.44 -14.67 -1.19
N LEU A 49 -30.92 -14.47 -2.39
CA LEU A 49 -31.72 -14.20 -3.60
C LEU A 49 -32.21 -15.48 -4.29
N ALA A 50 -31.66 -16.63 -3.93
CA ALA A 50 -32.04 -17.92 -4.48
C ALA A 50 -33.52 -18.27 -4.18
N GLY A 51 -34.26 -18.70 -5.21
CA GLY A 51 -35.66 -19.09 -5.10
C GLY A 51 -36.68 -17.93 -5.03
N LYS A 52 -36.22 -16.69 -5.15
CA LYS A 52 -37.06 -15.49 -5.25
C LYS A 52 -37.44 -15.20 -6.70
N THR A 53 -38.55 -14.50 -6.91
CA THR A 53 -38.92 -14.00 -8.24
C THR A 53 -38.00 -12.85 -8.65
N ALA A 54 -37.85 -12.58 -9.95
CA ALA A 54 -37.06 -11.43 -10.43
C ALA A 54 -37.50 -10.09 -9.80
N ALA A 55 -38.79 -9.96 -9.47
CA ALA A 55 -39.33 -8.81 -8.74
C ALA A 55 -38.78 -8.69 -7.31
N GLN A 56 -38.73 -9.82 -6.63
CA GLN A 56 -38.23 -9.90 -5.26
C GLN A 56 -36.71 -9.75 -5.21
N GLN A 57 -35.99 -10.20 -6.23
CA GLN A 57 -34.54 -10.02 -6.34
C GLN A 57 -34.19 -8.56 -6.56
N TYR A 58 -34.85 -7.90 -7.52
CA TYR A 58 -34.67 -6.48 -7.78
C TYR A 58 -34.96 -5.60 -6.55
N ASN A 59 -36.05 -5.88 -5.81
CA ASN A 59 -36.36 -5.18 -4.56
C ASN A 59 -35.33 -5.38 -3.44
N LEU A 60 -34.54 -6.44 -3.54
CA LEU A 60 -33.46 -6.73 -2.61
C LEU A 60 -32.11 -6.26 -3.16
N GLY A 61 -32.09 -5.40 -4.20
CA GLY A 61 -30.90 -4.74 -4.70
C GLY A 61 -30.11 -5.48 -5.79
N ASP A 62 -30.69 -6.52 -6.42
CA ASP A 62 -30.15 -7.14 -7.65
C ASP A 62 -30.60 -6.30 -8.87
N LEU A 63 -29.77 -5.33 -9.26
CA LEU A 63 -30.08 -4.33 -10.27
C LEU A 63 -29.66 -4.77 -11.68
N ASP A 64 -28.69 -5.67 -11.81
CA ASP A 64 -28.24 -6.23 -13.09
C ASP A 64 -28.91 -7.56 -13.45
N ARG A 65 -29.70 -8.14 -12.53
CA ARG A 65 -30.47 -9.39 -12.67
C ARG A 65 -29.61 -10.64 -12.83
N ASP A 66 -28.39 -10.62 -12.34
CA ASP A 66 -27.53 -11.80 -12.32
C ASP A 66 -27.89 -12.78 -11.18
N GLY A 67 -28.90 -12.44 -10.38
CA GLY A 67 -29.37 -13.24 -9.24
C GLY A 67 -28.53 -13.03 -7.98
N LYS A 68 -27.66 -12.02 -7.96
CA LYS A 68 -26.73 -11.70 -6.86
C LYS A 68 -26.88 -10.23 -6.45
N HIS A 69 -26.38 -9.91 -5.27
CA HIS A 69 -26.28 -8.54 -4.77
C HIS A 69 -24.80 -8.26 -4.57
N THR A 70 -24.20 -7.48 -5.46
CA THR A 70 -22.74 -7.31 -5.61
C THR A 70 -22.34 -5.83 -5.69
N ILE A 71 -21.03 -5.60 -5.78
CA ILE A 71 -20.48 -4.25 -6.02
C ILE A 71 -20.91 -3.67 -7.38
N ARG A 72 -21.29 -4.53 -8.34
CA ARG A 72 -21.85 -4.10 -9.64
C ARG A 72 -23.22 -3.46 -9.45
N ASP A 73 -24.05 -4.06 -8.62
CA ASP A 73 -25.35 -3.49 -8.25
C ASP A 73 -25.19 -2.18 -7.50
N TYR A 74 -24.19 -2.06 -6.62
CA TYR A 74 -23.89 -0.80 -5.95
C TYR A 74 -23.40 0.28 -6.93
N ALA A 75 -22.49 -0.06 -7.84
CA ALA A 75 -22.01 0.86 -8.88
C ALA A 75 -23.15 1.31 -9.79
N GLN A 76 -24.05 0.39 -10.16
CA GLN A 76 -25.25 0.67 -10.93
C GLN A 76 -26.25 1.52 -10.13
N PHE A 77 -26.42 1.27 -8.83
CA PHE A 77 -27.26 2.08 -7.95
C PHE A 77 -26.76 3.53 -7.92
N ARG A 78 -25.47 3.72 -7.61
CA ARG A 78 -24.81 5.03 -7.57
C ARG A 78 -24.91 5.76 -8.91
N GLN A 79 -24.67 5.06 -10.02
CA GLN A 79 -24.76 5.65 -11.36
C GLN A 79 -26.19 6.09 -11.67
N GLN A 80 -27.17 5.23 -11.47
CA GLN A 80 -28.57 5.53 -11.77
C GLN A 80 -29.14 6.62 -10.85
N PHE A 81 -28.75 6.65 -9.57
CA PHE A 81 -29.12 7.71 -8.64
C PHE A 81 -28.61 9.08 -9.13
N ASN A 82 -27.33 9.14 -9.53
CA ASN A 82 -26.73 10.35 -10.09
C ASN A 82 -27.33 10.73 -11.46
N LEU A 83 -27.70 9.76 -12.30
CA LEU A 83 -28.40 10.04 -13.56
C LEU A 83 -29.80 10.63 -13.31
N ALA A 84 -30.51 10.14 -12.30
CA ALA A 84 -31.85 10.62 -11.95
C ALA A 84 -31.85 11.99 -11.26
N ARG A 85 -30.81 12.29 -10.45
CA ARG A 85 -30.78 13.45 -9.55
C ARG A 85 -29.72 14.51 -9.91
N GLY A 86 -28.83 14.21 -10.85
CA GLY A 86 -27.73 15.06 -11.28
C GLY A 86 -26.34 14.53 -10.85
N PRO A 87 -25.26 14.87 -11.57
CA PRO A 87 -23.91 14.42 -11.22
C PRO A 87 -23.53 14.78 -9.78
N GLY A 88 -23.07 13.80 -9.01
CA GLY A 88 -22.67 13.95 -7.60
C GLY A 88 -23.82 14.07 -6.60
N ALA A 89 -25.08 13.87 -7.02
CA ALA A 89 -26.25 13.95 -6.16
C ALA A 89 -26.31 12.84 -5.10
N PHE A 90 -25.79 11.64 -5.38
CA PHE A 90 -25.71 10.55 -4.43
C PHE A 90 -24.75 10.90 -3.27
N GLU A 91 -23.55 11.38 -3.60
CA GLU A 91 -22.55 11.82 -2.62
C GLU A 91 -23.07 13.01 -1.78
N ALA A 92 -23.73 13.96 -2.42
CA ALA A 92 -24.35 15.09 -1.75
C ALA A 92 -25.53 14.66 -0.86
N ALA A 93 -26.28 13.64 -1.26
CA ALA A 93 -27.38 13.09 -0.47
C ALA A 93 -26.84 12.37 0.76
N LEU A 94 -25.83 11.51 0.64
CA LEU A 94 -25.15 10.87 1.78
C LEU A 94 -24.58 11.90 2.76
N ALA A 95 -23.99 12.99 2.24
CA ALA A 95 -23.49 14.09 3.06
C ALA A 95 -24.60 14.94 3.74
N GLN A 96 -25.83 14.95 3.21
CA GLN A 96 -26.97 15.71 3.75
C GLN A 96 -27.95 14.86 4.56
N GLY A 97 -27.94 13.53 4.39
CA GLY A 97 -28.90 12.57 4.93
C GLY A 97 -28.91 12.43 6.45
N PHE A 98 -27.88 12.96 7.13
CA PHE A 98 -27.72 12.91 8.59
C PHE A 98 -27.72 14.30 9.25
N ALA A 99 -27.95 15.37 8.48
CA ALA A 99 -28.09 16.72 9.04
C ALA A 99 -29.54 16.99 9.43
N VAL A 100 -29.82 16.96 10.74
CA VAL A 100 -31.00 17.62 11.32
C VAL A 100 -31.03 19.08 10.83
N PRO A 101 -32.12 19.58 10.24
CA PRO A 101 -32.17 20.96 9.78
C PRO A 101 -32.22 21.91 10.97
N GLU A 102 -31.45 23.02 10.92
CA GLU A 102 -31.83 24.39 11.33
C GLU A 102 -30.57 25.29 11.51
N PRO A 103 -30.64 26.64 11.51
CA PRO A 103 -31.48 27.58 10.76
C PRO A 103 -30.65 28.81 10.28
N THR A 104 -30.16 28.86 9.04
CA THR A 104 -29.44 30.05 8.51
C THR A 104 -30.32 31.03 7.72
N THR A 105 -31.57 30.68 7.45
CA THR A 105 -32.51 31.53 6.69
C THR A 105 -32.98 32.76 7.49
N LEU A 106 -32.89 32.74 8.84
CA LEU A 106 -33.35 33.85 9.68
C LEU A 106 -32.31 34.96 9.89
N LEU A 107 -31.00 34.65 9.79
CA LEU A 107 -29.93 35.66 9.98
C LEU A 107 -29.72 36.54 8.73
N MET A 108 -29.98 35.99 7.54
CA MET A 108 -29.86 36.69 6.26
C MET A 108 -30.98 37.73 6.04
N LEU A 109 -32.13 37.56 6.71
CA LEU A 109 -33.26 38.52 6.65
C LEU A 109 -33.07 39.73 7.57
N ILE A 110 -32.19 39.66 8.58
CA ILE A 110 -31.93 40.76 9.52
C ILE A 110 -30.83 41.71 9.00
N MET A 111 -29.89 41.21 8.20
CA MET A 111 -28.80 42.01 7.61
C MET A 111 -29.24 42.88 6.41
N ALA A 112 -30.44 42.65 5.85
CA ALA A 112 -30.96 43.39 4.70
C ALA A 112 -31.77 44.66 5.08
N ALA A 113 -31.99 44.95 6.37
CA ALA A 113 -32.94 45.97 6.82
C ALA A 113 -32.35 47.24 7.47
N LEU A 114 -31.03 47.43 7.51
CA LEU A 114 -30.42 48.64 8.10
C LEU A 114 -29.55 49.43 7.13
N LEU A 115 -30.28 50.15 6.28
CA LEU A 115 -30.11 51.55 5.89
C LEU A 115 -29.03 51.97 4.87
N PRO A 116 -29.33 53.04 4.10
CA PRO A 116 -28.64 53.39 2.86
C PRO A 116 -27.88 54.73 2.92
N ALA A 117 -27.15 54.98 1.83
CA ALA A 117 -26.86 56.29 1.22
C ALA A 117 -25.80 57.18 1.95
N THR A 118 -24.74 57.68 1.33
CA THR A 118 -24.65 58.32 0.01
C THR A 118 -23.19 58.59 -0.40
N ARG A 119 -22.91 58.44 -1.71
CA ARG A 119 -22.12 59.33 -2.61
C ARG A 119 -20.63 59.60 -2.25
N ARG A 120 -19.65 59.47 -3.17
CA ARG A 120 -19.65 59.86 -4.60
C ARG A 120 -18.28 59.54 -5.27
N ARG A 121 -18.36 59.15 -6.56
CA ARG A 121 -17.40 59.32 -7.70
C ARG A 121 -16.24 58.30 -7.78
N ARG A 122 -15.90 57.65 -8.91
CA ARG A 122 -16.31 57.78 -10.33
C ARG A 122 -15.79 56.54 -11.14
N THR A 123 -16.60 56.12 -12.13
CA THR A 123 -16.28 55.47 -13.44
C THR A 123 -15.77 54.01 -13.54
N LEU A 124 -16.69 53.11 -13.93
CA LEU A 124 -16.54 51.90 -14.79
C LEU A 124 -16.25 52.30 -16.27
N PRO A 125 -15.99 51.41 -17.29
CA PRO A 125 -16.22 49.95 -17.36
C PRO A 125 -15.19 49.07 -18.16
N ALA A 126 -15.44 47.74 -18.15
CA ALA A 126 -15.30 46.76 -19.25
C ALA A 126 -13.93 46.17 -19.69
N ALA A 127 -13.79 44.85 -19.41
CA ALA A 127 -13.69 43.72 -20.36
C ALA A 127 -12.44 43.50 -21.28
N VAL A 128 -11.79 42.34 -21.03
CA VAL A 128 -11.33 41.28 -21.99
C VAL A 128 -10.08 41.62 -22.86
N PRO A 129 -9.25 40.69 -23.43
CA PRO A 129 -9.03 39.21 -23.29
C PRO A 129 -7.54 38.82 -22.98
N LEU A 130 -7.21 37.52 -22.84
CA LEU A 130 -6.34 36.74 -23.76
C LEU A 130 -5.65 35.51 -23.09
N MET A 131 -6.01 34.32 -23.60
CA MET A 131 -5.21 33.10 -23.89
C MET A 131 -4.11 32.62 -22.91
N ILE A 132 -4.22 31.43 -22.32
CA ILE A 132 -3.98 30.07 -22.86
C ILE A 132 -2.49 29.70 -23.00
N ALA A 133 -2.17 28.58 -22.34
CA ALA A 133 -1.17 27.54 -22.62
C ALA A 133 0.32 27.79 -22.34
N GLY A 134 0.90 26.80 -21.65
CA GLY A 134 2.34 26.58 -21.56
C GLY A 134 2.72 25.65 -20.39
N LEU A 135 2.10 24.47 -20.32
CA LEU A 135 2.54 23.40 -19.44
C LEU A 135 4.01 22.98 -19.78
N ALA A 136 4.87 22.64 -18.79
CA ALA A 136 5.99 21.68 -18.98
C ALA A 136 6.50 21.03 -17.68
N ALA A 137 5.89 19.94 -17.21
CA ALA A 137 6.46 19.08 -16.18
C ALA A 137 7.29 17.91 -16.78
N VAL A 138 8.18 17.33 -15.97
CA VAL A 138 9.09 16.25 -16.37
C VAL A 138 9.01 15.12 -15.34
N PRO A 139 8.72 13.87 -15.75
CA PRO A 139 8.82 12.69 -14.90
C PRO A 139 10.28 12.19 -14.83
N SER A 140 10.66 11.56 -13.73
CA SER A 140 11.78 10.61 -13.69
C SER A 140 11.22 9.21 -13.89
N ALA A 141 11.60 8.54 -14.98
CA ALA A 141 11.17 7.19 -15.32
C ALA A 141 12.36 6.22 -15.42
N ASP A 142 12.22 5.07 -14.78
CA ASP A 142 12.84 3.81 -15.17
C ASP A 142 11.84 3.07 -16.11
N GLY A 143 11.59 3.63 -17.30
CA GLY A 143 10.61 3.11 -18.27
C GLY A 143 11.24 2.59 -19.56
N ALA A 144 10.70 1.50 -20.11
CA ALA A 144 10.97 1.05 -21.47
C ALA A 144 9.84 1.52 -22.41
N PRO A 145 10.12 1.80 -23.70
CA PRO A 145 9.10 2.14 -24.68
C PRO A 145 8.05 1.02 -24.81
N LEU A 146 6.78 1.37 -25.10
CA LEU A 146 5.79 0.36 -25.45
C LEU A 146 6.27 -0.38 -26.70
N ASN A 147 6.52 -1.67 -26.53
CA ASN A 147 6.89 -2.59 -27.59
C ASN A 147 6.35 -3.97 -27.22
N GLU A 148 5.14 -4.26 -27.70
CA GLU A 148 4.40 -5.48 -27.40
C GLU A 148 4.39 -6.40 -28.62
N THR A 149 4.85 -7.64 -28.43
CA THR A 149 4.91 -8.69 -29.46
C THR A 149 4.06 -9.90 -29.07
N PHE A 150 3.35 -9.84 -27.95
CA PHE A 150 2.46 -10.87 -27.37
C PHE A 150 3.09 -12.23 -27.05
N GLU A 151 4.38 -12.43 -27.33
CA GLU A 151 5.11 -13.67 -27.00
C GLU A 151 5.16 -13.96 -25.50
N GLY A 152 4.94 -12.96 -24.65
CA GLY A 152 4.84 -13.12 -23.19
C GLY A 152 3.47 -13.55 -22.68
N VAL A 153 2.44 -13.64 -23.55
CA VAL A 153 1.10 -14.07 -23.15
C VAL A 153 1.10 -15.56 -22.82
N GLN A 154 0.56 -15.92 -21.66
CA GLN A 154 0.35 -17.32 -21.29
C GLN A 154 -0.84 -17.87 -22.06
N LEU A 155 -0.59 -18.85 -22.92
CA LEU A 155 -1.62 -19.53 -23.71
C LEU A 155 -2.09 -20.80 -23.02
N VAL A 156 -3.39 -21.06 -23.11
CA VAL A 156 -4.07 -22.27 -22.62
C VAL A 156 -4.50 -23.15 -23.80
N ALA A 157 -5.11 -24.30 -23.50
CA ALA A 157 -5.68 -25.16 -24.52
C ALA A 157 -6.93 -24.53 -25.13
N SER A 158 -7.16 -24.75 -26.43
CA SER A 158 -8.47 -24.48 -27.02
C SER A 158 -9.55 -25.39 -26.40
N ILE A 159 -10.76 -24.87 -26.32
CA ILE A 159 -11.94 -25.40 -25.63
C ILE A 159 -12.96 -25.95 -26.63
N GLU A 160 -13.46 -25.11 -27.55
CA GLU A 160 -14.53 -25.46 -28.51
C GLU A 160 -13.96 -25.80 -29.88
N GLU A 161 -12.90 -25.09 -30.27
CA GLU A 161 -12.03 -25.51 -31.36
C GLU A 161 -11.29 -26.81 -31.03
N THR A 162 -10.85 -27.54 -32.07
CA THR A 162 -10.13 -28.83 -31.92
C THR A 162 -9.09 -28.74 -30.78
N PRO A 163 -9.30 -29.42 -29.64
CA PRO A 163 -8.56 -29.16 -28.41
C PRO A 163 -7.05 -29.29 -28.62
N THR A 164 -6.37 -28.14 -28.64
CA THR A 164 -4.94 -28.03 -28.92
C THR A 164 -4.27 -27.30 -27.76
N PRO A 165 -3.30 -27.90 -27.05
CA PRO A 165 -2.68 -27.28 -25.89
C PRO A 165 -1.84 -26.04 -26.23
N GLY A 166 -1.99 -24.97 -25.45
CA GLY A 166 -1.07 -23.81 -25.44
C GLY A 166 -1.15 -22.94 -26.69
N VAL A 167 -2.35 -22.74 -27.25
CA VAL A 167 -2.56 -22.03 -28.53
C VAL A 167 -3.41 -20.78 -28.42
N TRP A 168 -4.19 -20.62 -27.35
CA TRP A 168 -5.18 -19.54 -27.24
C TRP A 168 -5.23 -18.94 -25.83
N SER A 169 -5.60 -17.67 -25.69
CA SER A 169 -5.89 -17.02 -24.42
C SER A 169 -6.89 -15.86 -24.59
N ASP A 170 -7.85 -15.78 -23.68
CA ASP A 170 -8.74 -14.63 -23.47
C ASP A 170 -8.16 -13.60 -22.47
N ILE A 171 -6.94 -13.84 -21.98
CA ILE A 171 -6.21 -12.97 -21.06
C ILE A 171 -5.00 -12.38 -21.79
N GLY A 172 -4.94 -11.06 -21.86
CA GLY A 172 -3.84 -10.34 -22.51
C GLY A 172 -2.61 -10.09 -21.64
N PRO A 173 -1.59 -9.43 -22.21
CA PRO A 173 -0.42 -9.01 -21.46
C PRO A 173 -0.82 -8.14 -20.26
N ARG A 174 0.04 -8.11 -19.24
CA ARG A 174 -0.25 -7.41 -17.99
C ARG A 174 -0.69 -5.95 -18.23
N GLY A 175 -1.86 -5.60 -17.69
CA GLY A 175 -2.44 -4.25 -17.79
C GLY A 175 -3.25 -3.97 -19.07
N TRP A 176 -3.33 -4.90 -20.01
CA TRP A 176 -4.27 -4.82 -21.14
C TRP A 176 -5.68 -5.26 -20.71
N ARG A 177 -6.71 -4.65 -21.30
CA ARG A 177 -8.12 -4.90 -20.95
C ARG A 177 -8.94 -5.18 -22.18
N ILE A 178 -9.64 -6.32 -22.21
CA ILE A 178 -10.58 -6.68 -23.27
C ILE A 178 -12.00 -6.38 -22.80
N ASP A 179 -12.75 -5.65 -23.61
CA ASP A 179 -14.18 -5.40 -23.46
C ASP A 179 -14.94 -6.20 -24.53
N ARG A 180 -15.74 -7.14 -24.06
CA ARG A 180 -16.56 -8.06 -24.88
C ARG A 180 -18.05 -7.77 -24.74
N THR A 181 -18.42 -6.72 -24.02
CA THR A 181 -19.82 -6.47 -23.64
C THR A 181 -20.73 -6.17 -24.83
N GLY A 182 -20.15 -5.76 -25.96
CA GLY A 182 -20.83 -5.58 -27.23
C GLY A 182 -20.81 -6.79 -28.17
N VAL A 183 -20.28 -7.95 -27.74
CA VAL A 183 -20.33 -9.19 -28.53
C VAL A 183 -21.61 -9.94 -28.19
N PRO A 184 -22.48 -10.27 -29.16
CA PRO A 184 -23.72 -10.99 -28.88
C PRO A 184 -23.45 -12.31 -28.13
N GLY A 185 -24.25 -12.63 -27.12
CA GLY A 185 -24.11 -13.88 -26.39
C GLY A 185 -22.85 -14.03 -25.51
N PHE A 186 -21.98 -13.01 -25.39
CA PHE A 186 -20.72 -13.13 -24.62
C PHE A 186 -20.91 -13.62 -23.17
N SER A 187 -22.04 -13.28 -22.55
CA SER A 187 -22.41 -13.66 -21.18
C SER A 187 -23.15 -15.00 -21.07
N GLN A 188 -23.46 -15.66 -22.18
CA GLN A 188 -24.27 -16.89 -22.24
C GLN A 188 -23.42 -18.18 -22.27
N GLN A 189 -22.12 -18.12 -21.95
CA GLN A 189 -21.23 -19.28 -22.02
C GLN A 189 -21.72 -20.49 -21.19
N PRO A 190 -21.52 -21.75 -21.67
CA PRO A 190 -20.94 -22.15 -22.95
C PRO A 190 -22.00 -22.44 -24.03
N THR A 191 -23.21 -21.90 -23.90
CA THR A 191 -24.30 -22.19 -24.84
C THR A 191 -24.80 -20.91 -25.46
N ASN A 192 -24.91 -20.86 -26.79
CA ASN A 192 -25.48 -19.71 -27.49
C ASN A 192 -24.61 -18.44 -27.30
N ASN A 193 -23.30 -18.56 -27.48
CA ASN A 193 -22.28 -17.52 -27.30
C ASN A 193 -21.29 -17.39 -28.46
N GLY A 194 -21.51 -18.14 -29.56
CA GLY A 194 -20.54 -18.32 -30.64
C GLY A 194 -19.32 -19.10 -30.17
N VAL A 195 -18.34 -19.27 -31.05
CA VAL A 195 -17.11 -19.99 -30.71
C VAL A 195 -16.34 -19.19 -29.66
N ARG A 196 -16.12 -19.80 -28.49
CA ARG A 196 -15.57 -19.15 -27.29
C ARG A 196 -14.23 -18.49 -27.54
N GLU A 197 -13.38 -19.11 -28.34
CA GLU A 197 -12.04 -18.63 -28.66
C GLU A 197 -12.04 -17.30 -29.41
N TRP A 198 -13.16 -16.96 -30.05
CA TRP A 198 -13.30 -15.80 -30.93
C TRP A 198 -14.27 -14.74 -30.37
N ILE A 199 -14.72 -14.89 -29.12
CA ILE A 199 -15.53 -13.89 -28.41
C ILE A 199 -14.66 -12.67 -28.08
N GLY A 200 -14.82 -11.61 -28.86
CA GLY A 200 -14.07 -10.37 -28.76
C GLY A 200 -12.61 -10.49 -29.23
N TRP A 201 -11.78 -9.55 -28.80
CA TRP A 201 -10.33 -9.65 -28.97
C TRP A 201 -9.76 -10.80 -28.15
N ASN A 202 -8.89 -11.62 -28.76
CA ASN A 202 -8.20 -12.74 -28.11
C ASN A 202 -6.76 -12.89 -28.60
N PHE A 203 -5.97 -13.70 -27.91
CA PHE A 203 -4.58 -13.98 -28.25
C PHE A 203 -4.43 -15.42 -28.74
N ALA A 204 -3.86 -15.61 -29.92
CA ALA A 204 -3.75 -16.92 -30.53
C ALA A 204 -2.38 -17.15 -31.16
N LYS A 205 -1.90 -18.39 -31.16
CA LYS A 205 -0.78 -18.78 -32.03
C LYS A 205 -1.25 -18.62 -33.48
N LYS A 206 -0.54 -17.80 -34.26
CA LYS A 206 -0.87 -17.54 -35.67
C LYS A 206 -1.07 -18.82 -36.47
N ASP A 207 -0.15 -19.78 -36.35
CA ASP A 207 -0.23 -21.04 -37.10
C ASP A 207 -1.45 -21.88 -36.70
N TRP A 208 -1.93 -21.75 -35.46
CA TRP A 208 -3.12 -22.43 -35.00
C TRP A 208 -4.39 -21.71 -35.46
N TRP A 209 -4.46 -20.38 -35.38
CA TRP A 209 -5.56 -19.59 -35.93
C TRP A 209 -5.77 -19.87 -37.43
N VAL A 210 -4.67 -19.94 -38.20
CA VAL A 210 -4.69 -20.36 -39.61
C VAL A 210 -5.25 -21.78 -39.76
N ALA A 211 -4.88 -22.71 -38.89
CA ALA A 211 -5.32 -24.10 -38.99
C ALA A 211 -6.79 -24.31 -38.58
N ALA A 212 -7.26 -23.60 -37.54
CA ALA A 212 -8.63 -23.62 -37.05
C ALA A 212 -9.60 -23.20 -38.16
N ALA A 213 -9.29 -22.07 -38.80
CA ALA A 213 -10.08 -21.45 -39.86
C ALA A 213 -9.90 -22.04 -41.28
N GLY A 214 -9.12 -23.11 -41.46
CA GLY A 214 -8.85 -23.67 -42.79
C GLY A 214 -8.06 -22.74 -43.74
N ASP A 215 -7.18 -21.91 -43.17
CA ASP A 215 -6.35 -20.86 -43.78
C ASP A 215 -7.15 -19.66 -44.29
N GLN A 216 -8.00 -19.82 -45.32
CA GLN A 216 -8.79 -18.72 -45.91
C GLN A 216 -7.98 -17.40 -46.07
N ASP A 217 -6.71 -17.51 -46.50
CA ASP A 217 -5.73 -16.43 -46.63
C ASP A 217 -5.22 -15.78 -45.32
N ARG A 218 -5.60 -16.26 -44.13
CA ARG A 218 -5.04 -15.85 -42.82
C ARG A 218 -3.52 -16.08 -42.73
N SER A 219 -2.98 -17.10 -43.42
CA SER A 219 -1.53 -17.34 -43.49
C SER A 219 -0.74 -16.20 -44.16
N MET A 220 -1.44 -15.34 -44.92
CA MET A 220 -0.84 -14.19 -45.59
C MET A 220 -0.45 -13.07 -44.62
N PHE A 221 -0.78 -13.13 -43.33
CA PHE A 221 -0.31 -12.17 -42.32
C PHE A 221 1.18 -12.36 -41.98
N LEU A 222 2.06 -12.15 -42.96
CA LEU A 222 3.48 -12.51 -42.91
C LEU A 222 4.28 -11.80 -41.80
N LYS A 223 3.89 -10.59 -41.40
CA LYS A 223 4.54 -9.82 -40.33
C LYS A 223 4.07 -10.20 -38.94
N GLY A 224 2.91 -10.84 -38.82
CA GLY A 224 2.49 -11.49 -37.58
C GLY A 224 3.32 -12.74 -37.34
N THR A 225 3.87 -12.89 -36.13
CA THR A 225 4.70 -14.04 -35.74
C THR A 225 4.27 -14.57 -34.38
N GLY A 226 4.41 -15.89 -34.18
CA GLY A 226 4.16 -16.52 -32.89
C GLY A 226 2.76 -16.27 -32.37
N THR A 227 2.62 -15.50 -31.30
CA THR A 227 1.33 -15.12 -30.70
C THR A 227 0.87 -13.78 -31.26
N ILE A 228 -0.37 -13.71 -31.74
CA ILE A 228 -0.97 -12.49 -32.31
C ILE A 228 -2.27 -12.13 -31.58
N LEU A 229 -2.67 -10.86 -31.67
CA LEU A 229 -3.95 -10.35 -31.18
C LEU A 229 -4.97 -10.39 -32.32
N VAL A 230 -6.11 -11.02 -32.11
CA VAL A 230 -7.10 -11.32 -33.17
C VAL A 230 -8.52 -11.02 -32.68
N ALA A 231 -9.31 -10.34 -33.50
CA ALA A 231 -10.77 -10.36 -33.42
C ALA A 231 -11.29 -10.94 -34.74
N ASP A 232 -11.99 -12.08 -34.66
CA ASP A 232 -12.42 -12.89 -35.81
C ASP A 232 -13.93 -13.16 -35.69
N PRO A 233 -14.79 -12.22 -36.11
CA PRO A 233 -16.24 -12.39 -36.09
C PRO A 233 -16.74 -13.57 -36.96
N ASP A 234 -16.05 -13.86 -38.07
CA ASP A 234 -16.34 -14.98 -38.97
C ASP A 234 -16.25 -16.33 -38.23
N GLU A 235 -15.10 -16.60 -37.60
CA GLU A 235 -14.95 -17.84 -36.81
C GLU A 235 -15.82 -17.86 -35.55
N TRP A 236 -16.20 -16.70 -35.01
CA TRP A 236 -17.12 -16.63 -33.88
C TRP A 236 -18.55 -17.05 -34.27
N ASP A 237 -19.01 -16.71 -35.48
CA ASP A 237 -20.36 -16.97 -36.02
C ASP A 237 -20.60 -18.46 -36.38
N ASP A 238 -19.54 -19.28 -36.42
CA ASP A 238 -19.60 -20.71 -36.75
C ASP A 238 -20.38 -21.58 -35.73
N GLU A 239 -20.58 -21.06 -34.51
CA GLU A 239 -21.42 -21.68 -33.47
C GLU A 239 -22.60 -20.80 -33.09
N ALA A 240 -23.63 -21.39 -32.50
CA ALA A 240 -24.86 -20.66 -32.19
C ALA A 240 -24.59 -19.45 -31.25
N HIS A 241 -25.17 -18.30 -31.59
CA HIS A 241 -25.24 -17.09 -30.76
C HIS A 241 -26.55 -16.32 -31.01
N PRO A 242 -26.85 -15.27 -30.21
CA PRO A 242 -27.97 -14.38 -30.47
C PRO A 242 -27.71 -13.47 -31.68
N ASP A 243 -28.74 -13.24 -32.50
CA ASP A 243 -28.71 -12.30 -33.65
C ASP A 243 -29.40 -10.96 -33.33
N ASP A 244 -29.28 -10.48 -32.08
CA ASP A 244 -29.98 -9.28 -31.59
C ASP A 244 -29.16 -7.98 -31.72
N SER A 245 -27.86 -8.11 -31.96
CA SER A 245 -26.89 -7.03 -32.08
C SER A 245 -25.70 -7.45 -32.96
N TYR A 246 -24.89 -6.49 -33.36
CA TYR A 246 -23.66 -6.75 -34.11
C TYR A 246 -22.47 -6.92 -33.18
N TYR A 247 -21.55 -7.80 -33.55
CA TYR A 247 -20.27 -8.03 -32.88
C TYR A 247 -19.49 -6.73 -32.72
N SER A 248 -19.28 -6.33 -31.46
CA SER A 248 -18.53 -5.14 -31.09
C SER A 248 -17.65 -5.40 -29.87
N THR A 249 -16.34 -5.23 -30.03
CA THR A 249 -15.35 -5.49 -28.97
C THR A 249 -14.26 -4.42 -28.95
N TYR A 250 -13.68 -4.19 -27.77
CA TYR A 250 -12.53 -3.33 -27.61
C TYR A 250 -11.40 -4.03 -26.86
N ILE A 251 -10.17 -3.58 -27.10
CA ILE A 251 -9.03 -3.87 -26.24
C ILE A 251 -8.23 -2.60 -25.95
N THR A 252 -7.87 -2.38 -24.69
CA THR A 252 -7.22 -1.17 -24.20
C THR A 252 -5.85 -1.47 -23.64
N THR A 253 -4.85 -0.64 -23.97
CA THR A 253 -3.49 -0.73 -23.44
C THR A 253 -3.40 -0.34 -21.96
N PRO A 254 -2.31 -0.70 -21.27
CA PRO A 254 -1.94 -0.06 -20.01
C PRO A 254 -1.79 1.45 -20.16
N ARG A 255 -1.71 2.17 -19.04
CA ARG A 255 -1.39 3.60 -19.02
C ARG A 255 0.04 3.81 -19.55
N LEU A 256 0.19 4.71 -20.51
CA LEU A 256 1.48 5.07 -21.11
C LEU A 256 1.80 6.51 -20.74
N ASP A 257 2.97 6.78 -20.17
CA ASP A 257 3.42 8.14 -19.88
C ASP A 257 4.26 8.69 -21.03
N VAL A 258 3.92 9.86 -21.56
CA VAL A 258 4.69 10.49 -22.63
C VAL A 258 5.94 11.14 -22.04
N LEU A 259 7.12 10.72 -22.51
CA LEU A 259 8.39 11.28 -22.09
C LEU A 259 8.46 12.77 -22.42
N SER A 260 9.09 13.56 -21.54
CA SER A 260 9.20 15.01 -21.74
C SER A 260 10.01 15.35 -23.01
N GLY A 261 9.60 16.41 -23.71
CA GLY A 261 10.33 16.93 -24.89
C GLY A 261 9.81 16.45 -26.25
N ILE A 262 8.69 15.72 -26.29
CA ILE A 262 8.02 15.34 -27.54
C ILE A 262 7.17 16.49 -28.07
N ALA A 263 7.38 16.88 -29.32
CA ALA A 263 6.62 17.96 -29.94
C ALA A 263 5.21 17.50 -30.35
N ALA A 264 4.27 18.44 -30.43
CA ALA A 264 2.91 18.19 -30.89
C ALA A 264 2.92 17.45 -32.25
N GLY A 265 2.07 16.42 -32.36
CA GLY A 265 1.90 15.60 -33.56
C GLY A 265 3.08 14.68 -33.88
N GLN A 266 4.08 14.54 -33.00
CA GLN A 266 5.22 13.63 -33.22
C GLN A 266 5.04 12.25 -32.56
N LEU A 267 3.96 12.04 -31.80
CA LEU A 267 3.68 10.77 -31.16
C LEU A 267 2.94 9.84 -32.11
N THR A 268 3.58 8.72 -32.48
CA THR A 268 3.08 7.79 -33.50
C THR A 268 2.96 6.39 -32.90
N LEU A 269 1.78 5.79 -33.05
CA LEU A 269 1.55 4.37 -32.85
C LEU A 269 1.92 3.64 -34.14
N THR A 270 2.61 2.52 -34.01
CA THR A 270 2.89 1.64 -35.14
C THR A 270 2.59 0.20 -34.78
N PHE A 271 2.02 -0.56 -35.71
CA PHE A 271 1.72 -1.98 -35.52
C PHE A 271 1.67 -2.66 -36.88
N ASP A 272 1.82 -3.97 -36.88
CA ASP A 272 1.56 -4.80 -38.05
C ASP A 272 0.11 -5.30 -38.00
N SER A 273 -0.55 -5.34 -39.15
CA SER A 273 -1.99 -5.60 -39.24
C SER A 273 -2.32 -6.52 -40.41
N SER A 274 -3.30 -7.39 -40.19
CA SER A 274 -4.08 -8.08 -41.21
C SER A 274 -5.54 -7.70 -41.06
N TRP A 275 -6.10 -7.09 -42.09
CA TRP A 275 -7.50 -6.62 -42.14
C TRP A 275 -8.15 -7.16 -43.41
N LEU A 276 -9.23 -7.92 -43.26
CA LEU A 276 -10.08 -8.33 -44.36
C LEU A 276 -11.50 -7.82 -44.08
N PRO A 277 -11.98 -6.80 -44.83
CA PRO A 277 -13.29 -6.20 -44.60
C PRO A 277 -14.42 -7.00 -45.25
N GLU A 278 -15.51 -7.15 -44.52
CA GLU A 278 -16.83 -7.57 -45.05
C GLU A 278 -17.93 -6.71 -44.44
N GLY A 279 -19.09 -6.68 -45.08
CA GLY A 279 -20.18 -5.84 -44.62
C GLY A 279 -21.23 -5.55 -45.67
N PHE A 280 -22.44 -5.25 -45.20
CA PHE A 280 -23.63 -5.02 -45.99
C PHE A 280 -24.06 -6.21 -46.85
N ASP A 281 -23.84 -7.41 -46.35
CA ASP A 281 -24.29 -8.69 -46.90
C ASP A 281 -25.01 -9.58 -45.88
N ASP A 282 -24.80 -9.37 -44.59
CA ASP A 282 -25.50 -10.12 -43.53
C ASP A 282 -26.92 -9.63 -43.28
N TRP A 283 -27.77 -10.58 -42.86
CA TRP A 283 -29.18 -10.31 -42.67
C TRP A 283 -29.40 -9.21 -41.63
N ALA A 284 -30.31 -8.29 -41.94
CA ALA A 284 -30.63 -7.16 -41.10
C ALA A 284 -31.05 -7.61 -39.68
N LEU A 285 -30.50 -6.98 -38.65
CA LEU A 285 -30.97 -7.15 -37.28
C LEU A 285 -32.51 -7.03 -37.20
N PRO A 286 -33.17 -7.72 -36.23
CA PRO A 286 -34.61 -7.69 -36.08
C PRO A 286 -35.19 -6.26 -36.15
N GLY A 287 -36.04 -6.01 -37.15
CA GLY A 287 -36.68 -4.70 -37.36
C GLY A 287 -35.99 -3.77 -38.37
N GLN A 288 -34.87 -4.20 -38.97
CA GLN A 288 -34.18 -3.47 -40.04
C GLN A 288 -34.51 -4.06 -41.42
N SER A 289 -34.39 -3.24 -42.48
CA SER A 289 -34.67 -3.64 -43.86
C SER A 289 -33.41 -3.58 -44.73
N GLY A 290 -32.86 -4.75 -45.04
CA GLY A 290 -31.64 -4.91 -45.85
C GLY A 290 -30.37 -5.05 -45.00
N PRO A 291 -29.27 -5.51 -45.60
CA PRO A 291 -28.05 -5.75 -44.86
C PRO A 291 -27.45 -4.42 -44.39
N THR A 292 -27.07 -4.36 -43.12
CA THR A 292 -26.71 -3.11 -42.42
C THR A 292 -25.48 -3.25 -41.51
N ASN A 293 -24.88 -4.44 -41.42
CA ASN A 293 -23.58 -4.61 -40.78
C ASN A 293 -22.53 -3.80 -41.56
N ASN A 294 -21.56 -3.28 -40.82
CA ASN A 294 -20.49 -2.47 -41.38
C ASN A 294 -19.27 -2.67 -40.49
N GLN A 295 -18.51 -3.73 -40.75
CA GLN A 295 -17.30 -4.03 -40.00
C GLN A 295 -16.40 -2.79 -39.91
N THR A 296 -16.28 -2.26 -38.70
CA THR A 296 -15.66 -0.96 -38.43
C THR A 296 -14.52 -1.13 -37.44
N ALA A 297 -13.28 -0.92 -37.89
CA ALA A 297 -12.11 -0.89 -37.03
C ALA A 297 -11.85 0.54 -36.53
N THR A 298 -11.65 0.71 -35.23
CA THR A 298 -11.34 2.01 -34.61
C THR A 298 -10.06 1.95 -33.79
N ILE A 299 -9.36 3.09 -33.72
CA ILE A 299 -8.35 3.35 -32.70
C ILE A 299 -8.71 4.65 -32.01
N ASP A 300 -8.88 4.58 -30.70
CA ASP A 300 -9.15 5.72 -29.85
C ASP A 300 -8.00 5.94 -28.87
N VAL A 301 -7.78 7.19 -28.49
CA VAL A 301 -6.80 7.57 -27.47
C VAL A 301 -7.48 8.38 -26.36
N SER A 302 -7.27 7.98 -25.12
CA SER A 302 -7.57 8.81 -23.95
C SER A 302 -6.28 9.50 -23.50
N TYR A 303 -6.35 10.78 -23.18
CA TYR A 303 -5.25 11.53 -22.60
C TYR A 303 -5.61 11.96 -21.17
N ASN A 304 -4.73 11.68 -20.21
CA ASN A 304 -4.89 12.05 -18.80
C ASN A 304 -6.22 11.60 -18.18
N GLY A 305 -6.72 10.41 -18.55
CA GLY A 305 -8.01 9.89 -18.08
C GLY A 305 -9.24 10.61 -18.66
N GLY A 306 -9.05 11.46 -19.68
CA GLY A 306 -10.13 12.14 -20.38
C GLY A 306 -10.93 11.23 -21.30
N PRO A 307 -11.97 11.75 -21.97
CA PRO A 307 -12.76 10.97 -22.93
C PRO A 307 -11.89 10.47 -24.08
N TYR A 308 -12.18 9.25 -24.55
CA TYR A 308 -11.56 8.65 -25.73
C TYR A 308 -11.82 9.51 -26.98
N GLN A 309 -10.74 9.82 -27.68
CA GLN A 309 -10.76 10.55 -28.95
C GLN A 309 -10.38 9.61 -30.07
N ASN A 310 -11.23 9.52 -31.09
CA ASN A 310 -10.94 8.69 -32.24
C ASN A 310 -9.79 9.28 -33.08
N VAL A 311 -8.78 8.45 -33.37
CA VAL A 311 -7.61 8.80 -34.20
C VAL A 311 -7.54 7.97 -35.48
N LEU A 312 -8.32 6.89 -35.57
CA LEU A 312 -8.48 6.08 -36.77
C LEU A 312 -9.87 5.46 -36.80
N THR A 313 -10.51 5.52 -37.98
CA THR A 313 -11.68 4.73 -38.32
C THR A 313 -11.47 4.14 -39.70
N TRP A 314 -11.66 2.83 -39.80
CA TRP A 314 -11.75 2.06 -41.03
C TRP A 314 -13.11 1.37 -41.07
N ASP A 315 -13.76 1.38 -42.23
CA ASP A 315 -15.02 0.67 -42.43
C ASP A 315 -15.00 -0.17 -43.71
N SER A 316 -15.95 -1.08 -43.84
CA SER A 316 -16.12 -1.96 -45.00
C SER A 316 -17.04 -1.37 -46.08
N GLN A 317 -17.66 -0.21 -45.83
CA GLN A 317 -18.57 0.42 -46.78
C GLN A 317 -17.82 1.03 -47.97
N THR A 318 -17.84 0.35 -49.12
CA THR A 318 -17.25 0.89 -50.35
C THR A 318 -17.79 2.29 -50.68
N GLY A 319 -16.88 3.27 -50.77
CA GLY A 319 -17.20 4.67 -51.07
C GLY A 319 -17.44 5.55 -49.85
N SER A 320 -17.40 5.00 -48.62
CA SER A 320 -17.32 5.78 -47.40
C SER A 320 -16.02 6.59 -47.32
N PRO A 321 -16.00 7.78 -46.69
CA PRO A 321 -14.77 8.52 -46.41
C PRO A 321 -13.73 7.76 -45.60
N THR A 322 -14.16 6.76 -44.84
CA THR A 322 -13.33 5.91 -43.98
C THR A 322 -13.18 4.48 -44.50
N PHE A 323 -13.59 4.22 -45.74
CA PHE A 323 -13.45 2.91 -46.36
C PHE A 323 -11.99 2.44 -46.42
N LYS A 324 -11.72 1.23 -45.91
CA LYS A 324 -10.41 0.59 -45.99
C LYS A 324 -10.52 -0.74 -46.73
N ALA A 325 -9.92 -0.79 -47.93
CA ALA A 325 -9.78 -2.03 -48.68
C ALA A 325 -8.94 -3.07 -47.91
N GLY A 326 -9.23 -4.35 -48.15
CA GLY A 326 -8.54 -5.48 -47.54
C GLY A 326 -7.02 -5.43 -47.75
N ALA A 327 -6.30 -5.71 -46.68
CA ALA A 327 -4.85 -5.77 -46.63
C ALA A 327 -4.44 -6.83 -45.60
N LEU A 328 -4.02 -7.99 -46.12
CA LEU A 328 -3.70 -9.16 -45.29
C LEU A 328 -2.33 -9.06 -44.60
N ASP A 329 -1.47 -8.11 -45.01
CA ASP A 329 -0.17 -7.87 -44.38
C ASP A 329 0.29 -6.43 -44.59
N GLU A 330 0.18 -5.59 -43.57
CA GLU A 330 0.64 -4.21 -43.63
C GLU A 330 1.24 -3.72 -42.31
N THR A 331 2.00 -2.62 -42.38
CA THR A 331 2.49 -1.93 -41.18
C THR A 331 1.82 -0.57 -41.14
N VAL A 332 1.03 -0.32 -40.11
CA VAL A 332 0.18 0.86 -39.99
C VAL A 332 0.86 1.87 -39.07
N ASN A 333 0.90 3.14 -39.47
CA ASN A 333 1.40 4.23 -38.64
C ASN A 333 0.26 5.21 -38.37
N VAL A 334 -0.08 5.42 -37.10
CA VAL A 334 -1.18 6.28 -36.67
C VAL A 334 -0.61 7.42 -35.82
N ASN A 335 -0.92 8.66 -36.20
CA ASN A 335 -0.61 9.81 -35.36
C ASN A 335 -1.63 9.85 -34.22
N LEU A 336 -1.16 9.83 -32.97
CA LEU A 336 -2.05 9.82 -31.81
C LEU A 336 -2.66 11.19 -31.48
N GLY A 337 -2.37 12.23 -32.27
CA GLY A 337 -2.93 13.57 -32.05
C GLY A 337 -2.39 14.27 -30.81
N TYR A 338 -1.24 13.81 -30.27
CA TYR A 338 -0.60 14.38 -29.09
C TYR A 338 -0.32 15.87 -29.28
N ASN A 339 -0.76 16.71 -28.33
CA ASN A 339 -0.73 18.16 -28.45
C ASN A 339 0.58 18.80 -27.93
N GLY A 340 1.57 18.00 -27.51
CA GLY A 340 2.83 18.50 -26.96
C GLY A 340 2.76 18.96 -25.50
N ALA A 341 1.66 18.66 -24.79
CA ALA A 341 1.53 18.95 -23.37
C ALA A 341 2.45 18.00 -22.55
N PRO A 342 3.28 18.49 -21.62
CA PRO A 342 4.05 17.63 -20.72
C PRO A 342 3.17 16.79 -19.80
N ASN A 343 3.80 15.89 -19.03
CA ASN A 343 3.12 15.05 -18.02
C ASN A 343 1.85 14.43 -18.56
N THR A 344 1.84 14.11 -19.85
CA THR A 344 0.67 13.56 -20.51
C THR A 344 0.77 12.06 -20.38
N SER A 345 -0.23 11.45 -19.76
CA SER A 345 -0.46 10.03 -19.90
C SER A 345 -1.49 9.76 -20.98
N LEU A 346 -1.42 8.58 -21.57
CA LEU A 346 -2.40 8.15 -22.54
C LEU A 346 -2.70 6.65 -22.43
N GLN A 347 -3.87 6.27 -22.92
CA GLN A 347 -4.26 4.88 -23.17
C GLN A 347 -4.77 4.78 -24.60
N ILE A 348 -4.46 3.68 -25.26
CA ILE A 348 -4.88 3.40 -26.64
C ILE A 348 -5.90 2.27 -26.58
N ARG A 349 -7.00 2.43 -27.30
CA ARG A 349 -8.06 1.43 -27.40
C ARG A 349 -8.27 1.05 -28.87
N PHE A 350 -8.18 -0.23 -29.18
CA PHE A 350 -8.50 -0.80 -30.49
C PHE A 350 -9.92 -1.35 -30.43
N GLY A 351 -10.76 -1.05 -31.42
CA GLY A 351 -12.14 -1.53 -31.50
C GLY A 351 -12.42 -2.23 -32.82
N LEU A 352 -13.17 -3.33 -32.78
CA LEU A 352 -13.82 -3.93 -33.96
C LEU A 352 -15.31 -3.91 -33.70
N LEU A 353 -16.07 -3.16 -34.51
CA LEU A 353 -17.45 -2.78 -34.24
C LEU A 353 -18.36 -3.11 -35.41
N ASN A 354 -19.65 -3.28 -35.11
CA ASN A 354 -20.72 -3.45 -36.09
C ASN A 354 -20.47 -4.60 -37.09
N ALA A 355 -19.72 -5.61 -36.67
CA ALA A 355 -19.48 -6.81 -37.45
C ALA A 355 -20.60 -7.84 -37.26
N ALA A 356 -20.81 -8.72 -38.22
CA ALA A 356 -21.64 -9.91 -38.12
C ALA A 356 -20.76 -11.12 -38.45
N ASN A 357 -21.14 -11.94 -39.44
CA ASN A 357 -20.26 -12.98 -39.98
C ASN A 357 -19.27 -12.34 -40.97
N ASP A 358 -18.39 -11.51 -40.43
CA ASP A 358 -17.45 -10.70 -41.20
C ASP A 358 -16.01 -11.10 -40.86
N TRP A 359 -15.20 -11.50 -41.85
CA TRP A 359 -13.80 -11.95 -41.74
C TRP A 359 -13.03 -11.60 -40.44
N TRP A 360 -12.05 -10.67 -40.45
CA TRP A 360 -11.23 -10.42 -39.25
C TRP A 360 -10.43 -9.11 -39.23
N TRP A 361 -9.98 -8.76 -38.02
CA TRP A 361 -8.86 -7.86 -37.80
C TRP A 361 -7.83 -8.47 -36.84
N ALA A 362 -6.60 -8.63 -37.30
CA ALA A 362 -5.48 -9.14 -36.51
C ALA A 362 -4.33 -8.13 -36.44
N LEU A 363 -3.61 -8.14 -35.31
CA LEU A 363 -2.58 -7.17 -34.93
C LEU A 363 -1.36 -7.87 -34.32
N ASP A 364 -0.17 -7.33 -34.58
CA ASP A 364 1.09 -7.74 -33.95
C ASP A 364 2.10 -6.57 -33.91
N ASN A 365 3.21 -6.72 -33.18
CA ASN A 365 4.34 -5.79 -33.12
C ASN A 365 3.95 -4.33 -32.80
N ILE A 366 3.10 -4.16 -31.78
CA ILE A 366 2.56 -2.86 -31.36
C ILE A 366 3.64 -2.05 -30.64
N ARG A 367 3.92 -0.86 -31.18
CA ARG A 367 4.95 0.04 -30.65
C ARG A 367 4.51 1.49 -30.59
N VAL A 368 4.91 2.15 -29.50
CA VAL A 368 4.86 3.61 -29.36
C VAL A 368 6.23 4.06 -28.87
N ASN A 369 6.94 4.83 -29.70
CA ASN A 369 8.24 5.36 -29.31
C ASN A 369 8.07 6.54 -28.36
N ASN A 370 9.06 6.73 -27.48
CA ASN A 370 9.16 7.87 -26.58
C ASN A 370 7.98 8.03 -25.59
N VAL A 371 7.42 6.90 -25.18
CA VAL A 371 6.52 6.78 -24.02
C VAL A 371 7.16 5.79 -23.05
N ASP A 372 6.77 5.85 -21.79
CA ASP A 372 7.05 4.83 -20.80
C ASP A 372 5.77 4.02 -20.57
N VAL A 373 5.88 2.70 -20.54
CA VAL A 373 4.76 1.85 -20.13
C VAL A 373 4.65 1.87 -18.61
N VAL A 374 3.58 2.44 -18.08
CA VAL A 374 3.20 2.28 -16.69
C VAL A 374 2.22 1.14 -16.61
N VAL A 375 2.73 -0.06 -16.36
CA VAL A 375 1.87 -1.20 -16.04
C VAL A 375 1.31 -0.96 -14.64
N PRO A 376 -0.01 -0.75 -14.46
CA PRO A 376 -0.60 -0.81 -13.13
C PRO A 376 -0.29 -2.21 -12.61
N VAL A 377 0.50 -2.31 -11.57
CA VAL A 377 0.86 -3.61 -11.01
C VAL A 377 -0.33 -4.09 -10.19
N SER A 378 -1.28 -4.76 -10.84
CA SER A 378 -2.48 -5.29 -10.21
C SER A 378 -2.15 -6.16 -9.00
N PRO A 379 -3.01 -6.18 -7.96
CA PRO A 379 -2.86 -7.11 -6.86
C PRO A 379 -2.93 -8.53 -7.44
N THR A 380 -2.21 -9.45 -6.82
CA THR A 380 -2.22 -10.85 -7.21
C THR A 380 -2.88 -11.67 -6.12
N LEU A 381 -3.91 -12.43 -6.49
CA LEU A 381 -4.46 -13.48 -5.66
C LEU A 381 -3.52 -14.68 -5.73
N ARG A 382 -2.76 -14.89 -4.67
CA ARG A 382 -1.91 -16.08 -4.52
C ARG A 382 -2.74 -17.16 -3.84
N ILE A 383 -2.87 -18.32 -4.49
CA ILE A 383 -3.65 -19.47 -4.01
C ILE A 383 -2.71 -20.63 -3.74
N ASN A 384 -2.74 -21.11 -2.51
CA ASN A 384 -2.11 -22.37 -2.18
C ASN A 384 -3.00 -23.53 -2.59
N THR A 385 -2.55 -24.29 -3.59
CA THR A 385 -3.33 -25.40 -4.12
C THR A 385 -3.34 -26.65 -3.24
N THR A 386 -2.50 -26.68 -2.21
CA THR A 386 -2.39 -27.78 -1.27
C THR A 386 -3.23 -27.55 -0.01
N THR A 387 -3.22 -26.33 0.58
CA THR A 387 -4.03 -25.99 1.77
C THR A 387 -5.40 -25.45 1.46
N GLY A 388 -5.55 -24.79 0.31
CA GLY A 388 -6.76 -24.05 -0.05
C GLY A 388 -6.83 -22.63 0.50
N THR A 389 -5.76 -22.12 1.10
CA THR A 389 -5.60 -20.73 1.54
C THR A 389 -5.33 -19.78 0.37
N ALA A 390 -5.77 -18.53 0.52
CA ALA A 390 -5.51 -17.49 -0.46
C ALA A 390 -5.13 -16.15 0.19
N GLN A 391 -4.36 -15.34 -0.55
CA GLN A 391 -3.90 -14.03 -0.11
C GLN A 391 -3.97 -13.02 -1.27
N ILE A 392 -4.27 -11.76 -0.97
CA ILE A 392 -4.11 -10.66 -1.92
C ILE A 392 -2.76 -10.01 -1.65
N VAL A 393 -1.85 -10.10 -2.61
CA VAL A 393 -0.50 -9.55 -2.54
C VAL A 393 -0.43 -8.29 -3.40
N GLY A 394 0.11 -7.20 -2.85
CA GLY A 394 0.41 -5.98 -3.61
C GLY A 394 1.37 -6.26 -4.77
N GLY A 395 1.10 -5.67 -5.93
CA GLY A 395 2.01 -5.78 -7.08
C GLY A 395 3.35 -5.10 -6.80
N GLY A 396 4.45 -5.49 -7.46
CA GLY A 396 5.83 -5.01 -7.18
C GLY A 396 6.14 -3.51 -7.36
N SER A 397 5.13 -2.64 -7.36
CA SER A 397 5.14 -1.17 -7.32
C SER A 397 3.77 -0.69 -6.77
N THR A 398 3.59 0.60 -6.51
CA THR A 398 2.32 1.14 -5.98
C THR A 398 1.19 1.07 -7.01
N ILE A 399 0.03 0.50 -6.64
CA ILE A 399 -1.23 0.81 -7.34
C ILE A 399 -1.65 2.21 -6.87
N PRO A 400 -1.75 3.21 -7.75
CA PRO A 400 -2.17 4.55 -7.34
C PRO A 400 -3.64 4.61 -6.87
N GLU A 401 -4.44 3.63 -7.27
CA GLU A 401 -5.89 3.58 -7.04
C GLU A 401 -6.23 2.56 -5.93
N ALA A 402 -6.94 3.02 -4.91
CA ALA A 402 -7.39 2.18 -3.80
C ALA A 402 -8.49 1.21 -4.25
N VAL A 403 -8.50 0.01 -3.65
CA VAL A 403 -9.44 -1.07 -3.96
C VAL A 403 -10.61 -1.01 -2.97
N ASN A 404 -11.84 -1.02 -3.46
CA ASN A 404 -13.06 -0.99 -2.65
C ASN A 404 -13.95 -2.22 -2.86
N GLY A 405 -13.51 -3.18 -3.66
CA GLY A 405 -14.19 -4.45 -3.85
C GLY A 405 -13.31 -5.49 -4.53
N TYR A 406 -13.64 -6.76 -4.37
CA TYR A 406 -13.05 -7.82 -5.18
C TYR A 406 -13.97 -9.04 -5.29
N ASP A 407 -13.84 -9.74 -6.42
CA ASP A 407 -14.50 -11.01 -6.70
C ASP A 407 -13.45 -12.08 -7.00
N ILE A 408 -13.65 -13.24 -6.41
CA ILE A 408 -12.94 -14.47 -6.70
C ILE A 408 -14.00 -15.44 -7.21
N SER A 409 -13.94 -15.82 -8.48
CA SER A 409 -14.94 -16.65 -9.12
C SER A 409 -14.35 -17.93 -9.68
N SER A 410 -15.17 -18.98 -9.76
CA SER A 410 -14.83 -20.27 -10.35
C SER A 410 -16.07 -20.87 -11.00
N ALA A 411 -16.03 -21.11 -12.31
CA ALA A 411 -17.14 -21.76 -13.03
C ALA A 411 -17.29 -23.22 -12.60
N ASN A 412 -16.18 -23.88 -12.28
CA ASN A 412 -16.10 -25.28 -11.88
C ASN A 412 -16.44 -25.52 -10.40
N GLY A 413 -16.69 -24.47 -9.61
CA GLY A 413 -17.06 -24.62 -8.20
C GLY A 413 -15.87 -24.93 -7.29
N ASN A 414 -14.71 -24.36 -7.57
CA ASN A 414 -13.45 -24.68 -6.91
C ASN A 414 -13.21 -23.90 -5.60
N LEU A 415 -14.15 -23.07 -5.15
CA LEU A 415 -14.01 -22.36 -3.89
C LEU A 415 -14.57 -23.20 -2.74
N ALA A 416 -13.95 -23.11 -1.58
CA ALA A 416 -14.38 -23.77 -0.36
C ALA A 416 -14.10 -22.89 0.87
N PRO A 417 -14.81 -21.75 1.03
CA PRO A 417 -14.64 -20.86 2.18
C PRO A 417 -14.99 -21.57 3.49
N GLN A 418 -14.06 -21.63 4.45
CA GLN A 418 -14.28 -22.27 5.77
C GLN A 418 -13.81 -21.41 6.95
N GLY A 419 -14.72 -21.16 7.90
CA GLY A 419 -14.40 -20.45 9.14
C GLY A 419 -14.40 -18.93 8.97
N ASN A 420 -13.50 -18.26 9.67
CA ASN A 420 -13.34 -16.82 9.67
C ASN A 420 -12.42 -16.41 8.51
N VAL A 421 -13.02 -16.11 7.35
CA VAL A 421 -12.32 -15.89 6.07
C VAL A 421 -12.65 -14.52 5.49
N GLY A 422 -11.75 -14.00 4.66
CA GLY A 422 -11.90 -12.72 3.96
C GLY A 422 -11.48 -11.48 4.76
N LEU A 423 -11.39 -10.36 4.06
CA LEU A 423 -11.14 -9.03 4.60
C LEU A 423 -12.30 -8.52 5.44
N SER A 424 -13.52 -9.01 5.22
CA SER A 424 -14.66 -8.69 6.09
C SER A 424 -14.50 -9.23 7.52
N PHE A 425 -13.67 -10.26 7.69
CA PHE A 425 -13.28 -10.77 8.99
C PHE A 425 -12.09 -10.00 9.58
N THR A 426 -11.04 -9.74 8.79
CA THR A 426 -9.82 -9.06 9.28
C THR A 426 -9.96 -7.54 9.39
N LYS A 427 -10.99 -6.96 8.74
CA LYS A 427 -11.41 -5.55 8.77
C LYS A 427 -10.30 -4.51 8.56
N PRO A 428 -9.41 -4.68 7.57
CA PRO A 428 -8.37 -3.70 7.30
C PRO A 428 -8.97 -2.37 6.84
N ASP A 429 -8.30 -1.26 7.15
CA ASP A 429 -8.64 0.10 6.69
C ASP A 429 -10.05 0.61 7.03
N SER A 430 -10.71 0.03 8.05
CA SER A 430 -12.05 0.45 8.49
C SER A 430 -12.11 1.96 8.75
N ILE A 431 -13.19 2.61 8.32
CA ILE A 431 -13.44 4.05 8.46
C ILE A 431 -14.58 4.33 9.44
N ASP A 432 -14.77 5.60 9.78
CA ASP A 432 -15.95 6.11 10.49
C ASP A 432 -16.86 6.78 9.46
N GLY A 433 -18.05 6.24 9.24
CA GLY A 433 -18.98 6.67 8.22
C GLY A 433 -19.77 7.91 8.63
N PRO A 434 -20.70 8.39 7.78
CA PRO A 434 -21.46 9.60 8.03
C PRO A 434 -22.63 9.36 9.01
N ASP A 435 -22.41 8.68 10.13
CA ASP A 435 -23.44 8.46 11.15
C ASP A 435 -23.21 9.32 12.42
N PRO A 436 -24.16 9.37 13.37
CA PRO A 436 -24.06 10.22 14.56
C PRO A 436 -23.09 9.71 15.64
N ASP A 437 -22.62 8.47 15.52
CA ASP A 437 -21.67 7.89 16.46
C ASP A 437 -20.23 8.13 15.99
N THR A 438 -19.25 7.55 16.69
CA THR A 438 -17.81 7.77 16.41
C THR A 438 -17.05 6.45 16.39
N THR A 439 -17.76 5.36 16.08
CA THR A 439 -17.32 3.98 16.21
C THR A 439 -16.97 3.44 14.83
N VAL A 440 -15.68 3.40 14.56
CA VAL A 440 -15.10 2.93 13.31
C VAL A 440 -15.53 1.50 12.97
N GLY A 441 -16.01 1.28 11.75
CA GLY A 441 -16.38 -0.04 11.24
C GLY A 441 -17.62 -0.65 11.92
N SER A 442 -18.46 0.19 12.54
CA SER A 442 -19.63 -0.22 13.31
C SER A 442 -20.86 -0.46 12.43
N ASN A 443 -20.95 0.24 11.30
CA ASN A 443 -22.05 0.17 10.37
C ASN A 443 -21.64 -0.45 9.02
N ILE A 444 -22.66 -0.81 8.23
CA ILE A 444 -22.48 -1.35 6.89
C ILE A 444 -21.87 -0.27 5.98
N GLY A 445 -20.79 -0.61 5.29
CA GLY A 445 -20.05 0.31 4.42
C GLY A 445 -18.78 0.90 5.04
N GLU A 446 -18.63 0.82 6.36
CA GLU A 446 -17.49 1.37 7.12
C GLU A 446 -16.29 0.43 7.28
N SER A 447 -16.45 -0.82 6.89
CA SER A 447 -15.37 -1.81 6.84
C SER A 447 -15.61 -2.73 5.65
N TRP A 448 -14.66 -3.62 5.35
CA TRP A 448 -14.89 -4.70 4.41
C TRP A 448 -16.07 -5.57 4.83
N GLN A 449 -16.88 -5.98 3.86
CA GLN A 449 -18.11 -6.74 4.06
C GLN A 449 -18.17 -7.93 3.10
N LEU A 450 -18.66 -9.07 3.59
CA LEU A 450 -18.79 -10.30 2.81
C LEU A 450 -20.03 -10.29 1.92
N ALA A 451 -19.84 -10.13 0.61
CA ALA A 451 -20.93 -10.10 -0.35
C ALA A 451 -21.39 -11.50 -0.77
N SER A 452 -20.44 -12.42 -1.02
CA SER A 452 -20.76 -13.79 -1.41
C SER A 452 -19.73 -14.78 -0.89
N SER A 453 -20.20 -15.97 -0.53
CA SER A 453 -19.36 -17.07 -0.06
C SER A 453 -19.98 -18.40 -0.50
N THR A 454 -19.65 -18.83 -1.70
CA THR A 454 -20.15 -20.04 -2.36
C THR A 454 -19.02 -20.79 -3.03
N ALA A 455 -19.29 -21.99 -3.55
CA ALA A 455 -18.30 -22.75 -4.30
C ALA A 455 -17.87 -22.05 -5.61
N ASN A 456 -18.69 -21.15 -6.14
CA ASN A 456 -18.47 -20.51 -7.44
C ASN A 456 -18.10 -19.03 -7.35
N LEU A 457 -18.31 -18.40 -6.19
CA LEU A 457 -18.04 -16.99 -5.96
C LEU A 457 -17.73 -16.72 -4.49
N PHE A 458 -16.61 -16.07 -4.25
CA PHE A 458 -16.24 -15.42 -3.01
C PHE A 458 -16.00 -13.94 -3.30
N SER A 459 -16.78 -13.05 -2.69
CA SER A 459 -16.80 -11.62 -3.05
C SER A 459 -16.91 -10.78 -1.80
N GLU A 460 -16.19 -9.67 -1.76
CA GLU A 460 -16.23 -8.70 -0.68
C GLU A 460 -16.11 -7.27 -1.20
N PHE A 461 -16.59 -6.31 -0.41
CA PHE A 461 -16.49 -4.90 -0.74
C PHE A 461 -16.37 -3.99 0.48
N PHE A 462 -16.03 -2.74 0.22
CA PHE A 462 -15.93 -1.66 1.18
C PHE A 462 -16.65 -0.44 0.57
N LEU A 463 -17.93 -0.23 0.92
CA LEU A 463 -18.79 0.72 0.21
C LEU A 463 -18.36 2.18 0.37
N ASP A 464 -18.06 2.59 1.60
CA ASP A 464 -17.77 3.98 1.94
C ASP A 464 -16.25 4.24 2.06
N GLY A 465 -15.44 3.17 1.99
CA GLY A 465 -13.98 3.22 2.14
C GLY A 465 -13.23 2.45 1.06
N SER A 466 -11.92 2.29 1.26
CA SER A 466 -11.06 1.58 0.30
C SER A 466 -9.71 1.22 0.91
N SER A 467 -9.04 0.24 0.31
CA SER A 467 -7.72 -0.26 0.72
C SER A 467 -6.68 0.01 -0.36
N PRO A 468 -5.62 0.80 -0.08
CA PRO A 468 -4.51 0.94 -1.01
C PRO A 468 -3.62 -0.31 -0.98
N TYR A 469 -3.32 -0.88 -2.15
CA TYR A 469 -2.39 -2.01 -2.29
C TYR A 469 -1.02 -1.52 -2.79
N LEU A 470 -0.14 -1.21 -1.84
CA LEU A 470 1.27 -0.90 -2.07
C LEU A 470 2.09 -2.19 -2.21
N ALA A 471 3.31 -2.09 -2.76
CA ALA A 471 4.16 -3.25 -3.06
C ALA A 471 4.53 -4.15 -1.87
N SER A 472 4.42 -3.65 -0.65
CA SER A 472 4.70 -4.39 0.59
C SER A 472 3.46 -4.95 1.28
N ARG A 473 2.25 -4.66 0.78
CA ARG A 473 1.01 -5.06 1.44
C ARG A 473 0.64 -6.49 1.05
N THR A 474 0.27 -7.30 2.02
CA THR A 474 -0.29 -8.64 1.82
C THR A 474 -1.41 -8.83 2.81
N ASP A 475 -2.60 -9.16 2.32
CA ASP A 475 -3.76 -9.42 3.15
C ASP A 475 -4.22 -10.87 2.95
N SER A 476 -4.32 -11.61 4.05
CA SER A 476 -4.80 -12.99 4.03
C SER A 476 -6.33 -13.03 3.89
N LEU A 477 -6.81 -13.95 3.05
CA LEU A 477 -8.23 -14.26 2.93
C LEU A 477 -8.61 -15.55 3.67
N GLY A 478 -7.63 -16.26 4.23
CA GLY A 478 -7.83 -17.58 4.84
C GLY A 478 -8.16 -18.66 3.80
N ARG A 479 -8.77 -19.77 4.26
CA ARG A 479 -9.08 -20.96 3.43
C ARG A 479 -10.34 -20.75 2.61
N ILE A 480 -10.15 -20.40 1.33
CA ILE A 480 -11.24 -20.12 0.39
C ILE A 480 -11.22 -20.98 -0.88
N PHE A 481 -10.16 -21.75 -1.14
CA PHE A 481 -10.00 -22.61 -2.30
C PHE A 481 -10.14 -24.10 -1.93
N ASN A 482 -10.68 -24.92 -2.84
CA ASN A 482 -10.81 -26.35 -2.66
C ASN A 482 -9.51 -27.06 -3.09
N PRO A 483 -8.69 -27.59 -2.15
CA PRO A 483 -7.42 -28.23 -2.48
C PRO A 483 -7.58 -29.55 -3.25
N SER A 484 -8.79 -30.12 -3.32
CA SER A 484 -9.07 -31.31 -4.13
C SER A 484 -9.25 -31.01 -5.62
N THR A 485 -9.15 -29.75 -6.04
CA THR A 485 -9.34 -29.31 -7.43
C THR A 485 -8.17 -29.76 -8.32
N PRO A 486 -8.41 -30.63 -9.34
CA PRO A 486 -7.39 -31.02 -10.30
C PRO A 486 -6.87 -29.81 -11.10
N GLU A 487 -5.60 -29.82 -11.50
CA GLU A 487 -4.98 -28.72 -12.26
C GLU A 487 -5.77 -28.36 -13.52
N ALA A 488 -6.27 -29.36 -14.27
CA ALA A 488 -7.08 -29.17 -15.46
C ALA A 488 -8.43 -28.47 -15.20
N ASN A 489 -8.89 -28.43 -13.95
CA ASN A 489 -10.15 -27.82 -13.56
C ASN A 489 -9.96 -26.48 -12.84
N ARG A 490 -8.72 -26.05 -12.57
CA ARG A 490 -8.42 -24.78 -11.89
C ARG A 490 -8.76 -23.61 -12.80
N ASP A 491 -9.80 -22.88 -12.43
CA ASP A 491 -10.40 -21.81 -13.24
C ASP A 491 -10.71 -20.56 -12.40
N VAL A 492 -9.96 -20.36 -11.31
CA VAL A 492 -10.19 -19.22 -10.43
C VAL A 492 -9.81 -17.95 -11.16
N LEU A 493 -10.75 -17.02 -11.20
CA LEU A 493 -10.57 -15.67 -11.71
C LEU A 493 -10.62 -14.69 -10.53
N PHE A 494 -9.64 -13.80 -10.47
CA PHE A 494 -9.59 -12.71 -9.51
C PHE A 494 -9.82 -11.37 -10.21
N THR A 495 -10.84 -10.63 -9.78
CA THR A 495 -11.09 -9.26 -10.19
C THR A 495 -11.21 -8.36 -8.96
N TYR A 496 -10.80 -7.10 -9.08
CA TYR A 496 -10.90 -6.11 -8.04
C TYR A 496 -11.49 -4.81 -8.59
N THR A 497 -12.19 -4.08 -7.74
CA THR A 497 -12.87 -2.83 -8.08
C THR A 497 -12.10 -1.66 -7.47
N THR A 498 -11.83 -0.64 -8.28
CA THR A 498 -11.22 0.60 -7.80
C THR A 498 -12.28 1.53 -7.24
N ILE A 499 -11.86 2.55 -6.48
CA ILE A 499 -12.74 3.63 -5.99
C ILE A 499 -13.54 4.34 -7.11
N ASP A 500 -13.01 4.34 -8.33
CA ASP A 500 -13.66 4.93 -9.51
C ASP A 500 -14.72 3.99 -10.14
N GLY A 501 -14.90 2.80 -9.56
CA GLY A 501 -15.86 1.79 -10.01
C GLY A 501 -15.35 0.94 -11.18
N GLU A 502 -14.06 1.04 -11.51
CA GLU A 502 -13.49 0.22 -12.57
C GLU A 502 -13.22 -1.20 -12.06
N ILE A 503 -13.70 -2.21 -12.79
CA ILE A 503 -13.44 -3.62 -12.48
C ILE A 503 -12.23 -4.10 -13.27
N LEU A 504 -11.19 -4.50 -12.55
CA LEU A 504 -9.90 -4.85 -13.10
C LEU A 504 -9.56 -6.29 -12.76
N SER A 505 -9.05 -7.05 -13.74
CA SER A 505 -8.47 -8.37 -13.45
C SER A 505 -7.18 -8.21 -12.66
N GLY A 506 -7.10 -8.91 -11.52
CA GLY A 506 -5.85 -9.12 -10.81
C GLY A 506 -5.12 -10.35 -11.33
N GLY A 507 -3.87 -10.53 -10.91
CA GLY A 507 -3.15 -11.77 -11.19
C GLY A 507 -3.73 -12.92 -10.37
N VAL A 508 -3.73 -14.14 -10.90
CA VAL A 508 -3.94 -15.36 -10.11
C VAL A 508 -2.67 -16.18 -10.17
N GLU A 509 -2.07 -16.42 -9.01
CA GLU A 509 -0.87 -17.23 -8.87
C GLU A 509 -1.23 -18.50 -8.12
N TYR A 510 -1.36 -19.61 -8.85
CA TYR A 510 -1.44 -20.92 -8.23
C TYR A 510 -0.05 -21.36 -7.79
N VAL A 511 0.19 -21.31 -6.50
CA VAL A 511 1.37 -21.94 -5.94
C VAL A 511 1.00 -23.38 -5.60
N SER A 512 1.63 -24.29 -6.33
CA SER A 512 1.86 -25.64 -5.86
C SER A 512 3.30 -25.65 -5.38
N THR A 513 3.59 -24.99 -4.27
CA THR A 513 4.65 -25.49 -3.41
C THR A 513 4.30 -26.96 -3.20
N PRO A 514 5.08 -27.92 -3.78
CA PRO A 514 4.73 -29.32 -3.63
C PRO A 514 4.63 -29.53 -2.15
N ALA A 515 3.49 -30.05 -1.69
CA ALA A 515 3.22 -30.29 -0.29
C ALA A 515 4.44 -30.99 0.33
N ASN A 516 5.37 -30.26 0.94
CA ASN A 516 6.70 -30.79 1.23
C ASN A 516 6.82 -30.87 2.74
N ALA A 517 6.55 -32.07 3.22
CA ALA A 517 6.63 -32.38 4.62
C ALA A 517 8.06 -32.73 5.06
N ASP A 518 9.06 -32.63 4.17
CA ASP A 518 10.48 -32.66 4.51
C ASP A 518 10.91 -31.22 4.85
N PHE A 519 10.75 -30.87 6.12
CA PHE A 519 10.95 -29.52 6.66
C PHE A 519 12.40 -29.28 7.09
N ASP A 520 13.26 -30.29 7.18
CA ASP A 520 14.70 -30.09 7.33
C ASP A 520 15.51 -30.28 6.05
N SER A 521 14.83 -30.65 4.95
CA SER A 521 15.37 -30.83 3.61
C SER A 521 16.45 -31.90 3.54
N ASP A 522 16.35 -32.94 4.36
CA ASP A 522 17.31 -34.04 4.40
C ASP A 522 16.98 -35.17 3.39
N GLY A 523 15.80 -35.12 2.78
CA GLY A 523 15.38 -35.95 1.67
C GLY A 523 14.40 -37.07 2.04
N ASP A 524 14.01 -37.21 3.30
CA ASP A 524 12.91 -38.07 3.75
C ASP A 524 11.87 -37.32 4.59
N VAL A 525 10.72 -37.97 4.84
CA VAL A 525 9.63 -37.38 5.66
C VAL A 525 9.44 -38.26 6.88
N ASP A 526 9.94 -37.81 8.01
CA ASP A 526 10.08 -38.62 9.22
C ASP A 526 9.64 -37.88 10.52
N GLY A 527 10.02 -38.41 11.68
CA GLY A 527 9.64 -37.82 12.96
C GLY A 527 10.29 -36.46 13.27
N ALA A 528 11.43 -36.15 12.63
CA ALA A 528 12.10 -34.86 12.75
C ALA A 528 11.29 -33.75 12.08
N ASP A 529 10.66 -34.06 10.96
CA ASP A 529 9.72 -33.16 10.29
C ASP A 529 8.45 -32.95 11.11
N PHE A 530 7.87 -34.01 11.67
CA PHE A 530 6.70 -33.86 12.54
C PHE A 530 6.98 -32.88 13.68
N LEU A 531 8.18 -32.96 14.26
CA LEU A 531 8.62 -32.07 15.31
C LEU A 531 8.81 -30.63 14.82
N ARG A 532 9.18 -30.40 13.56
CA ARG A 532 9.23 -29.05 12.98
C ARG A 532 7.85 -28.47 12.76
N TRP A 533 6.91 -29.24 12.22
CA TRP A 533 5.51 -28.81 12.14
C TRP A 533 4.92 -28.53 13.53
N GLN A 534 5.10 -29.46 14.47
CA GLN A 534 4.51 -29.35 15.80
C GLN A 534 4.99 -28.12 16.57
N ARG A 535 6.27 -27.75 16.43
CA ARG A 535 6.89 -26.61 17.13
C ARG A 535 6.51 -25.26 16.54
N ASN A 536 6.15 -25.22 15.26
CA ASN A 536 5.86 -23.98 14.57
C ASN A 536 4.35 -23.83 14.27
N LYS A 537 3.51 -24.74 14.77
CA LYS A 537 2.06 -24.70 14.56
C LYS A 537 1.45 -23.39 15.10
N GLY A 538 0.92 -22.57 14.22
CA GLY A 538 0.27 -21.29 14.46
C GLY A 538 1.21 -20.08 14.33
N THR A 539 2.51 -20.31 14.07
CA THR A 539 3.53 -19.23 14.05
C THR A 539 4.53 -19.33 12.90
N GLY A 540 4.76 -20.52 12.34
CA GLY A 540 5.62 -20.71 11.19
C GLY A 540 4.95 -20.22 9.90
N THR A 541 5.76 -19.80 8.94
CA THR A 541 5.27 -19.32 7.64
C THR A 541 6.05 -19.92 6.47
N THR A 542 7.13 -20.65 6.74
CA THR A 542 8.04 -21.21 5.74
C THR A 542 8.09 -22.72 5.80
N LEU A 543 8.47 -23.35 4.68
CA LEU A 543 8.57 -24.80 4.59
C LEU A 543 9.43 -25.42 5.70
N ALA A 544 10.57 -24.78 6.02
CA ALA A 544 11.47 -25.28 7.04
C ALA A 544 10.91 -25.20 8.47
N GLN A 545 9.87 -24.38 8.64
CA GLN A 545 9.09 -24.23 9.84
C GLN A 545 7.84 -25.11 9.82
N GLY A 546 7.68 -26.05 8.89
CA GLY A 546 6.53 -26.94 8.92
C GLY A 546 5.34 -26.50 8.06
N ASN A 547 5.49 -25.44 7.26
CA ASN A 547 4.46 -24.99 6.31
C ASN A 547 4.54 -25.87 5.06
N ALA A 548 3.97 -27.06 5.18
CA ALA A 548 4.04 -28.14 4.22
C ALA A 548 3.35 -27.77 2.92
N ASP A 549 2.20 -27.12 2.97
CA ASP A 549 1.51 -26.70 1.77
C ASP A 549 2.07 -25.40 1.19
N GLY A 550 2.64 -24.51 2.01
CA GLY A 550 3.34 -23.28 1.59
C GLY A 550 2.47 -22.03 1.65
N ASP A 551 1.43 -22.00 2.48
CA ASP A 551 0.44 -20.92 2.49
C ASP A 551 0.70 -19.74 3.39
N GLY A 552 1.76 -19.84 4.17
CA GLY A 552 2.24 -18.74 4.99
C GLY A 552 1.80 -18.88 6.44
N ASP A 553 1.14 -19.99 6.79
CA ASP A 553 0.92 -20.43 8.16
C ASP A 553 1.37 -21.90 8.34
N VAL A 554 1.27 -22.40 9.57
CA VAL A 554 1.58 -23.79 9.91
C VAL A 554 0.47 -24.29 10.81
N ASP A 555 -0.41 -25.17 10.35
CA ASP A 555 -1.63 -25.47 11.08
C ASP A 555 -2.05 -26.95 10.97
N ALA A 556 -3.33 -27.28 11.16
CA ALA A 556 -3.77 -28.68 11.10
C ALA A 556 -3.68 -29.31 9.70
N ASP A 557 -3.64 -28.51 8.63
CA ASP A 557 -3.59 -28.96 7.24
C ASP A 557 -2.18 -29.41 6.83
N ASP A 558 -1.16 -28.69 7.28
CA ASP A 558 0.24 -29.10 7.13
C ASP A 558 0.54 -30.45 7.78
N LEU A 559 -0.08 -30.70 8.94
CA LEU A 559 -0.01 -32.00 9.58
C LEU A 559 -0.68 -33.10 8.75
N ALA A 560 -1.79 -32.79 8.09
CA ALA A 560 -2.46 -33.75 7.23
C ALA A 560 -1.55 -34.19 6.07
N ILE A 561 -0.76 -33.26 5.54
CA ILE A 561 0.25 -33.50 4.51
C ILE A 561 1.41 -34.35 5.05
N TRP A 562 1.95 -34.02 6.23
CA TRP A 562 3.00 -34.81 6.86
C TRP A 562 2.57 -36.27 7.10
N LYS A 563 1.36 -36.49 7.61
CA LYS A 563 0.80 -37.85 7.83
C LYS A 563 0.68 -38.66 6.54
N LEU A 564 0.42 -38.00 5.41
CA LEU A 564 0.26 -38.66 4.12
C LEU A 564 1.61 -39.12 3.55
N LYS A 565 2.69 -38.39 3.85
CA LYS A 565 4.03 -38.62 3.28
C LYS A 565 5.00 -39.36 4.20
N PHE A 566 4.68 -39.45 5.50
CA PHE A 566 5.50 -40.12 6.51
C PHE A 566 5.88 -41.55 6.11
N GLY A 567 7.19 -41.81 6.00
CA GLY A 567 7.75 -43.14 5.73
C GLY A 567 7.74 -43.60 4.26
N LEU A 568 7.47 -42.72 3.29
CA LEU A 568 7.64 -43.02 1.85
C LEU A 568 9.14 -43.00 1.47
N PRO A 569 9.63 -43.94 0.62
CA PRO A 569 11.04 -43.98 0.22
C PRO A 569 11.43 -42.79 -0.68
N PRO A 570 12.68 -42.30 -0.60
CA PRO A 570 13.14 -41.12 -1.35
C PRO A 570 13.01 -41.35 -2.86
N ALA A 571 12.37 -40.40 -3.56
CA ALA A 571 12.26 -40.42 -5.01
C ALA A 571 13.66 -40.24 -5.62
N THR A 572 14.18 -41.28 -6.28
CA THR A 572 15.49 -41.23 -6.94
C THR A 572 15.54 -40.12 -7.99
N PRO A 573 16.46 -39.15 -7.88
CA PRO A 573 16.56 -38.06 -8.86
C PRO A 573 17.10 -38.61 -10.17
N THR A 574 16.36 -38.38 -11.27
CA THR A 574 16.87 -38.61 -12.63
C THR A 574 17.76 -37.42 -13.00
N THR A 575 19.06 -37.64 -13.10
CA THR A 575 20.02 -36.62 -13.55
C THR A 575 19.83 -36.34 -15.04
N ALA A 576 19.03 -35.34 -15.38
CA ALA A 576 19.08 -34.71 -16.71
C ALA A 576 20.22 -33.67 -16.71
N ALA A 577 21.17 -33.84 -17.63
CA ALA A 577 22.29 -32.93 -17.80
C ALA A 577 21.79 -31.52 -18.20
N VAL A 578 22.02 -30.54 -17.34
CA VAL A 578 21.76 -29.12 -17.62
C VAL A 578 22.97 -28.52 -18.36
N PRO A 579 22.81 -27.94 -19.57
CA PRO A 579 23.92 -27.33 -20.32
C PRO A 579 24.36 -25.98 -19.73
N GLU A 580 25.67 -25.76 -19.60
CA GLU A 580 26.26 -24.51 -19.09
C GLU A 580 26.10 -23.32 -20.07
N PRO A 581 25.81 -22.08 -19.60
CA PRO A 581 25.70 -20.92 -20.47
C PRO A 581 27.06 -20.21 -20.70
N HIS A 582 27.57 -20.31 -21.93
CA HIS A 582 28.16 -19.25 -22.76
C HIS A 582 29.19 -18.23 -22.20
N GLY A 583 30.06 -18.60 -21.27
CA GLY A 583 31.20 -17.75 -20.86
C GLY A 583 32.15 -17.32 -22.00
N VAL A 584 32.16 -18.07 -23.11
CA VAL A 584 32.97 -17.74 -24.31
C VAL A 584 32.35 -16.63 -25.16
N ALA A 585 31.02 -16.46 -25.13
CA ALA A 585 30.31 -15.47 -25.94
C ALA A 585 30.57 -14.03 -25.45
N LEU A 586 30.68 -13.85 -24.12
CA LEU A 586 30.97 -12.56 -23.49
C LEU A 586 32.42 -12.10 -23.73
N ALA A 587 33.37 -13.03 -23.87
CA ALA A 587 34.75 -12.70 -24.23
C ALA A 587 34.89 -12.23 -25.69
N SER A 588 34.07 -12.75 -26.61
CA SER A 588 34.03 -12.30 -28.01
C SER A 588 33.34 -10.94 -28.20
N LEU A 589 32.33 -10.60 -27.40
CA LEU A 589 31.64 -9.30 -27.46
C LEU A 589 32.52 -8.16 -26.94
N ALA A 590 33.33 -8.40 -25.90
CA ALA A 590 34.26 -7.39 -25.37
C ALA A 590 35.38 -7.01 -26.38
N LEU A 591 35.79 -7.94 -27.24
CA LEU A 591 36.78 -7.68 -28.30
C LEU A 591 36.18 -6.99 -29.53
N GLY A 592 34.89 -7.20 -29.81
CA GLY A 592 34.17 -6.53 -30.90
C GLY A 592 33.91 -5.04 -30.65
N VAL A 593 33.62 -4.66 -29.40
CA VAL A 593 33.34 -3.26 -29.01
C VAL A 593 34.61 -2.39 -29.07
N LEU A 594 35.79 -2.97 -28.79
CA LEU A 594 37.08 -2.26 -28.90
C LEU A 594 37.54 -2.03 -30.35
N ALA A 595 37.01 -2.78 -31.33
CA ALA A 595 37.30 -2.59 -32.75
C ALA A 595 36.38 -1.56 -33.43
N GLY A 596 35.16 -1.35 -32.90
CA GLY A 596 34.17 -0.38 -33.42
C GLY A 596 34.49 1.09 -33.09
N LEU A 597 35.24 1.35 -32.04
CA LEU A 597 35.56 2.71 -31.55
C LEU A 597 36.69 3.43 -32.31
N ARG A 598 37.21 2.87 -33.41
CA ARG A 598 38.23 3.51 -34.28
C ARG A 598 37.69 4.15 -35.56
N ARG A 599 36.40 4.10 -35.84
CA ARG A 599 35.82 4.76 -37.04
C ARG A 599 34.50 5.46 -36.72
N ARG A 600 34.61 6.67 -36.18
CA ARG A 600 33.73 7.83 -36.47
C ARG A 600 34.15 9.03 -35.61
N LEU A 601 35.26 9.64 -36.00
CA LEU A 601 35.58 11.03 -35.70
C LEU A 601 35.60 11.79 -37.03
N ALA A 602 34.47 12.41 -37.41
CA ALA A 602 34.42 13.47 -38.41
C ALA A 602 33.07 14.21 -38.34
N GLY A 603 33.11 15.51 -38.04
CA GLY A 603 31.98 16.46 -38.11
C GLY A 603 31.48 16.90 -36.73
N ALA A 604 32.10 17.87 -36.04
CA ALA A 604 31.89 19.33 -36.18
C ALA A 604 30.40 19.72 -36.03
N ARG A 605 29.95 20.64 -35.17
CA ARG A 605 30.56 21.81 -34.51
C ARG A 605 29.49 22.48 -33.61
N ARG A 606 29.95 23.16 -32.54
CA ARG A 606 29.34 24.28 -31.78
C ARG A 606 28.11 23.94 -30.90
N ALA A 607 28.04 24.19 -29.59
CA ALA A 607 28.47 25.25 -28.67
C ALA A 607 27.24 26.02 -28.14
N VAL A 608 27.12 26.02 -26.79
CA VAL A 608 26.80 27.18 -25.92
C VAL A 608 25.34 27.36 -25.45
N LEU A 609 25.24 27.44 -24.10
CA LEU A 609 24.18 27.97 -23.17
C LEU A 609 23.11 26.96 -22.73
N ALA A 610 23.10 26.45 -21.49
CA ALA A 610 22.99 27.06 -20.15
C ALA A 610 21.53 27.39 -19.75
N GLN A 611 21.12 26.83 -18.58
CA GLN A 611 19.94 27.18 -17.74
C GLN A 611 18.59 26.83 -18.37
N GLY A 612 17.57 26.28 -17.70
CA GLY A 612 17.25 25.84 -16.33
C GLY A 612 15.83 25.21 -16.48
N ALA A 613 15.53 24.04 -15.95
CA ALA A 613 15.11 23.82 -14.56
C ALA A 613 14.20 24.94 -14.03
N VAL A 614 12.92 24.62 -13.84
CA VAL A 614 12.08 24.89 -12.65
C VAL A 614 10.59 24.84 -13.03
N ALA A 615 9.80 24.16 -12.18
CA ALA A 615 8.33 24.16 -12.05
C ALA A 615 7.52 23.26 -13.01
N ALA A 616 6.57 22.44 -12.56
CA ALA A 616 6.07 22.20 -11.21
C ALA A 616 5.23 20.91 -11.16
N ALA A 617 5.41 20.15 -10.09
CA ALA A 617 4.31 19.57 -9.34
C ALA A 617 3.70 20.70 -8.49
N ALA A 618 2.46 21.08 -8.77
CA ALA A 618 1.58 21.87 -7.90
C ALA A 618 0.14 21.77 -8.42
N ALA A 619 -0.52 20.62 -8.17
CA ALA A 619 -1.98 20.50 -8.25
C ALA A 619 -2.51 19.30 -7.44
N ALA A 620 -2.19 19.28 -6.16
CA ALA A 620 -3.07 18.85 -5.07
C ALA A 620 -2.56 19.70 -3.88
N VAL A 621 -3.36 20.51 -3.21
CA VAL A 621 -4.48 20.10 -2.38
C VAL A 621 -5.38 21.32 -2.15
N ALA A 622 -6.69 21.12 -2.27
CA ALA A 622 -7.69 21.70 -1.37
C ALA A 622 -9.02 20.98 -1.61
N ALA A 623 -9.72 20.36 -0.66
CA ALA A 623 -9.43 19.79 0.66
C ALA A 623 -10.72 19.00 1.00
N GLY A 624 -10.59 17.76 1.47
CA GLY A 624 -11.59 17.09 2.30
C GLY A 624 -10.86 16.74 3.59
N VAL A 625 -11.21 17.40 4.67
CA VAL A 625 -10.46 17.39 5.93
C VAL A 625 -10.70 16.04 6.63
N ALA A 626 -9.81 15.08 6.42
CA ALA A 626 -9.69 13.93 7.32
C ALA A 626 -9.31 14.48 8.70
N GLN A 627 -10.20 14.39 9.68
CA GLN A 627 -9.75 14.43 11.07
C GLN A 627 -8.88 13.19 11.24
N ALA A 628 -7.58 13.41 11.52
CA ALA A 628 -6.65 12.33 11.81
C ALA A 628 -7.23 11.45 12.93
N GLN A 629 -7.55 10.19 12.61
CA GLN A 629 -7.86 9.18 13.62
C GLN A 629 -6.68 9.10 14.60
N SER A 630 -6.99 9.19 15.89
CA SER A 630 -5.98 9.07 16.94
C SER A 630 -5.60 7.60 17.12
N VAL A 631 -4.45 7.21 16.57
CA VAL A 631 -3.79 5.93 16.91
C VAL A 631 -3.71 5.81 18.44
N PRO A 632 -4.05 4.69 19.09
CA PRO A 632 -3.92 4.57 20.55
C PRO A 632 -2.48 4.73 21.03
N ALA A 633 -2.29 5.34 22.20
CA ALA A 633 -0.97 5.48 22.82
C ALA A 633 -0.47 4.13 23.37
N PRO A 634 0.86 3.92 23.47
CA PRO A 634 1.43 2.73 24.08
C PRO A 634 0.86 2.50 25.48
N PHE A 635 0.54 1.24 25.79
CA PHE A 635 0.04 0.85 27.10
C PHE A 635 1.16 0.99 28.16
N VAL A 636 0.95 1.86 29.14
CA VAL A 636 1.88 2.02 30.27
C VAL A 636 1.71 0.84 31.24
N ASP A 637 2.73 -0.03 31.32
CA ASP A 637 2.76 -1.19 32.24
C ASP A 637 3.27 -0.78 33.63
N ARG A 638 4.31 0.07 33.70
CA ARG A 638 4.93 0.49 34.97
C ARG A 638 5.14 1.99 35.01
N ASN A 639 4.78 2.63 36.12
CA ASN A 639 4.92 4.07 36.27
C ASN A 639 5.41 4.46 37.67
N TYR A 640 6.72 4.68 37.79
CA TYR A 640 7.41 5.08 39.01
C TYR A 640 7.64 6.59 39.06
N ARG A 641 6.92 7.28 39.95
CA ARG A 641 7.03 8.74 40.12
C ARG A 641 8.05 9.19 41.17
N MET A 642 8.90 8.25 41.63
CA MET A 642 10.12 8.50 42.40
C MET A 642 9.97 9.41 43.64
N GLY A 643 8.82 9.33 44.31
CA GLY A 643 8.53 10.01 45.57
C GLY A 643 7.36 11.00 45.50
N ASP A 644 6.80 11.27 44.33
CA ASP A 644 5.73 12.25 44.16
C ASP A 644 4.36 11.79 44.65
N VAL A 645 4.08 10.49 44.59
CA VAL A 645 2.79 9.91 45.00
C VAL A 645 2.95 8.84 46.09
N GLU A 646 4.19 8.47 46.40
CA GLU A 646 4.57 7.43 47.35
C GLU A 646 4.15 7.79 48.79
N PRO A 647 3.36 6.95 49.45
CA PRO A 647 3.02 7.14 50.85
C PRO A 647 4.27 7.18 51.74
N GLY A 648 4.49 8.31 52.43
CA GLY A 648 5.61 8.49 53.35
C GLY A 648 6.89 9.03 52.71
N ALA A 649 6.90 9.36 51.42
CA ALA A 649 8.03 10.03 50.79
C ALA A 649 8.15 11.49 51.29
N ALA A 650 9.31 11.81 51.89
CA ALA A 650 9.64 13.14 52.41
C ALA A 650 11.06 13.54 52.00
N ASP A 651 11.35 14.84 51.95
CA ASP A 651 12.65 15.34 51.51
C ASP A 651 13.74 14.88 52.50
N GLY A 652 14.79 14.24 51.99
CA GLY A 652 15.85 13.64 52.79
C GLY A 652 15.48 12.30 53.47
N ALA A 653 14.26 11.80 53.31
CA ALA A 653 13.86 10.49 53.82
C ALA A 653 14.51 9.35 53.03
N ASP A 654 14.73 8.22 53.71
CA ASP A 654 15.30 7.03 53.07
C ASP A 654 14.27 6.38 52.14
N VAL A 655 14.73 5.99 50.95
CA VAL A 655 13.96 5.14 50.03
C VAL A 655 14.04 3.71 50.54
N ASN A 656 12.88 3.08 50.74
CA ASN A 656 12.78 1.65 51.04
C ASN A 656 12.23 0.88 49.85
N VAL A 657 11.07 1.31 49.36
CA VAL A 657 10.35 0.77 48.21
C VAL A 657 9.74 1.97 47.46
N THR A 658 9.72 1.92 46.14
CA THR A 658 9.01 2.89 45.29
C THR A 658 7.55 2.46 45.10
N TRP A 659 6.76 3.26 44.41
CA TRP A 659 5.37 2.88 44.07
C TRP A 659 5.19 2.83 42.57
N ASP A 660 4.78 1.67 42.05
CA ASP A 660 4.25 1.54 40.70
C ASP A 660 2.79 2.00 40.65
N SER A 661 2.54 3.11 39.95
CA SER A 661 1.20 3.72 39.85
C SER A 661 0.35 3.20 38.68
N ALA A 662 0.89 2.36 37.81
CA ALA A 662 0.16 1.81 36.66
C ALA A 662 -0.61 0.52 36.99
N GLY A 663 -0.06 -0.31 37.87
CA GLY A 663 -0.64 -1.61 38.20
C GLY A 663 -1.92 -1.58 39.05
N GLN A 664 -2.74 -2.62 38.90
CA GLN A 664 -3.93 -2.85 39.72
C GLN A 664 -3.60 -3.69 40.99
N PRO A 665 -4.13 -3.33 42.17
CA PRO A 665 -3.97 -4.11 43.39
C PRO A 665 -4.52 -5.55 43.25
N ASN A 666 -3.78 -6.54 43.76
CA ASN A 666 -4.12 -7.97 43.75
C ASN A 666 -4.18 -8.64 42.36
N MET A 667 -3.58 -8.04 41.33
CA MET A 667 -3.54 -8.57 39.96
C MET A 667 -2.12 -8.91 39.46
N ASN A 668 -1.14 -8.97 40.36
CA ASN A 668 0.31 -9.07 40.07
C ASN A 668 0.86 -7.99 39.11
N GLN A 669 0.17 -6.85 39.00
CA GLN A 669 0.60 -5.74 38.15
C GLN A 669 1.40 -4.67 38.90
N LEU A 670 1.36 -4.65 40.25
CA LEU A 670 2.11 -3.70 41.06
C LEU A 670 3.53 -4.23 41.31
N ILE A 671 4.50 -3.78 40.50
CA ILE A 671 5.90 -4.24 40.58
C ILE A 671 6.77 -3.12 41.14
N ASP A 672 6.92 -3.03 42.46
CA ASP A 672 7.65 -1.96 43.12
C ASP A 672 9.20 -2.18 43.12
N LEU A 673 9.96 -1.09 42.99
CA LEU A 673 11.42 -1.14 43.12
C LEU A 673 11.83 -1.08 44.59
N THR A 674 12.62 -2.06 45.03
CA THR A 674 13.21 -2.08 46.37
C THR A 674 14.60 -1.45 46.36
N ALA A 675 14.89 -0.60 47.36
CA ALA A 675 16.17 0.07 47.51
C ALA A 675 17.21 -0.79 48.24
N PHE A 676 18.42 -0.85 47.68
CA PHE A 676 19.56 -1.57 48.23
C PHE A 676 20.80 -0.67 48.35
N THR A 677 21.70 -1.02 49.27
CA THR A 677 23.02 -0.42 49.40
C THR A 677 24.06 -1.49 49.70
N LYS A 678 25.16 -1.51 48.94
CA LYS A 678 26.34 -2.34 49.24
C LYS A 678 27.40 -1.59 50.06
N ALA A 679 27.35 -0.25 50.04
CA ALA A 679 28.23 0.63 50.79
C ALA A 679 27.58 2.02 50.88
N GLY A 680 27.73 2.68 52.02
CA GLY A 680 27.07 3.97 52.29
C GLY A 680 25.64 3.81 52.81
N ALA A 681 24.95 4.93 52.99
CA ALA A 681 23.55 4.97 53.45
C ALA A 681 22.58 4.47 52.35
N LYS A 682 21.29 4.35 52.70
CA LYS A 682 20.22 4.11 51.70
C LYS A 682 20.08 5.31 50.74
N PRO A 683 19.57 5.10 49.51
CA PRO A 683 19.15 6.21 48.65
C PRO A 683 18.16 7.11 49.37
N LYS A 684 18.13 8.40 49.01
CA LYS A 684 17.22 9.37 49.62
C LYS A 684 16.29 9.98 48.59
N TYR A 685 15.04 10.18 48.98
CA TYR A 685 14.15 11.12 48.30
C TYR A 685 14.73 12.52 48.44
N ILE A 686 14.75 13.28 47.35
CA ILE A 686 15.19 14.67 47.35
C ILE A 686 14.20 15.54 46.60
N ALA A 687 13.94 16.74 47.09
CA ALA A 687 13.18 17.74 46.35
C ALA A 687 13.89 18.09 45.04
N ILE A 688 13.17 18.01 43.93
CA ILE A 688 13.68 18.35 42.61
C ILE A 688 13.20 19.72 42.18
N THR A 689 14.08 20.44 41.48
CA THR A 689 13.79 21.73 40.85
C THR A 689 14.60 21.86 39.58
N GLY A 690 14.16 22.76 38.69
CA GLY A 690 14.91 23.13 37.49
C GLY A 690 14.89 22.07 36.39
N ARG A 691 13.96 21.12 36.41
CA ARG A 691 13.69 20.29 35.22
C ARG A 691 13.25 21.21 34.07
N PRO A 692 13.73 20.98 32.85
CA PRO A 692 13.36 21.78 31.69
C PRO A 692 11.84 21.90 31.49
N ASP A 693 11.09 20.82 31.72
CA ASP A 693 9.64 20.76 31.54
C ASP A 693 8.84 21.41 32.69
N GLY A 694 9.54 22.06 33.62
CA GLY A 694 8.94 22.66 34.81
C GLY A 694 8.57 21.64 35.90
N GLY A 695 8.93 20.36 35.75
CA GLY A 695 8.69 19.33 36.75
C GLY A 695 9.23 19.71 38.14
N THR A 696 8.37 19.64 39.15
CA THR A 696 8.69 19.85 40.57
C THR A 696 8.12 18.71 41.38
N GLY A 697 8.74 18.39 42.51
CA GLY A 697 8.30 17.27 43.32
C GLY A 697 9.48 16.63 44.03
N ARG A 698 9.58 15.32 43.93
CA ARG A 698 10.66 14.49 44.45
C ARG A 698 11.32 13.70 43.33
N GLY A 699 12.57 13.34 43.56
CA GLY A 699 13.25 12.29 42.82
C GLY A 699 14.12 11.49 43.78
N ILE A 700 14.81 10.48 43.27
CA ILE A 700 15.69 9.64 44.07
C ILE A 700 17.14 9.98 43.76
N ASN A 701 17.88 10.41 44.78
CA ASN A 701 19.32 10.68 44.68
C ASN A 701 20.12 9.41 44.95
N LEU A 702 20.84 8.95 43.92
CA LEU A 702 21.66 7.75 43.94
C LEU A 702 23.14 8.12 43.99
N ASN A 703 23.86 7.46 44.90
CA ASN A 703 25.32 7.52 45.04
C ASN A 703 25.89 8.97 45.12
N PRO A 704 25.41 9.80 46.06
CA PRO A 704 25.89 11.19 46.19
C PRO A 704 27.40 11.25 46.45
N LEU A 705 27.95 10.31 47.24
CA LEU A 705 29.40 10.17 47.43
C LEU A 705 29.96 9.12 46.47
N ALA A 706 31.21 9.32 46.02
CA ALA A 706 31.88 8.36 45.13
C ALA A 706 32.11 6.98 45.76
N THR A 707 32.02 6.87 47.09
CA THR A 707 32.13 5.62 47.86
C THR A 707 30.81 4.87 48.01
N ASP A 708 29.66 5.52 47.74
CA ASP A 708 28.35 4.91 47.89
C ASP A 708 28.10 3.88 46.79
N ARG A 709 27.30 2.86 47.11
CA ARG A 709 26.97 1.73 46.22
C ARG A 709 25.47 1.39 46.34
N GLN A 710 24.65 2.40 46.11
CA GLN A 710 23.20 2.46 46.13
C GLN A 710 22.60 2.10 44.77
N PHE A 711 21.47 1.38 44.77
CA PHE A 711 20.69 1.06 43.57
C PHE A 711 19.26 0.65 43.97
N LEU A 712 18.35 0.64 43.01
CA LEU A 712 17.00 0.10 43.14
C LEU A 712 16.86 -1.11 42.23
N ARG A 713 16.00 -2.07 42.59
CA ARG A 713 15.66 -3.19 41.70
C ARG A 713 14.30 -3.81 42.00
N THR A 714 13.75 -4.51 41.02
CA THR A 714 12.64 -5.46 41.23
C THR A 714 13.15 -6.79 41.82
N ALA A 715 12.23 -7.71 42.14
CA ALA A 715 12.61 -9.07 42.53
C ALA A 715 13.16 -9.86 41.31
N ALA A 716 13.74 -11.03 41.58
CA ALA A 716 14.17 -11.92 40.49
C ALA A 716 12.96 -12.28 39.62
N ASP A 717 13.16 -12.38 38.30
CA ASP A 717 12.11 -12.69 37.31
C ASP A 717 11.01 -11.62 37.12
N GLU A 718 11.21 -10.40 37.63
CA GLU A 718 10.27 -9.26 37.46
C GLU A 718 10.81 -8.19 36.46
N ALA A 719 11.44 -8.64 35.38
CA ALA A 719 11.87 -7.78 34.26
C ALA A 719 10.71 -7.50 33.29
N LEU A 720 10.86 -6.51 32.40
CA LEU A 720 9.92 -6.28 31.29
C LEU A 720 10.54 -6.70 29.94
N ASN A 721 11.75 -7.25 29.94
CA ASN A 721 12.47 -7.56 28.71
C ASN A 721 11.77 -8.61 27.82
N VAL A 722 10.84 -9.37 28.40
CA VAL A 722 9.91 -10.25 27.71
C VAL A 722 8.54 -10.02 28.39
N PRO A 723 7.67 -9.14 27.86
CA PRO A 723 6.41 -8.80 28.51
C PRO A 723 5.57 -10.02 28.89
N GLU A 724 5.51 -11.03 28.03
CA GLU A 724 4.80 -12.30 28.29
C GLU A 724 5.31 -13.06 29.54
N LYS A 725 6.58 -12.89 29.93
CA LYS A 725 7.14 -13.49 31.15
C LYS A 725 7.00 -12.60 32.38
N SER A 726 6.60 -11.34 32.21
CA SER A 726 6.37 -10.41 33.32
C SER A 726 5.32 -10.99 34.28
N PRO A 727 5.47 -10.81 35.60
CA PRO A 727 4.44 -11.18 36.59
C PRO A 727 3.04 -10.60 36.30
N SER A 728 2.98 -9.47 35.60
CA SER A 728 1.72 -8.84 35.18
C SER A 728 0.96 -9.68 34.14
N SER A 729 1.66 -10.57 33.42
CA SER A 729 1.11 -11.34 32.29
C SER A 729 0.27 -12.54 32.73
N MET A 730 -0.77 -12.87 31.96
CA MET A 730 -1.55 -14.10 32.13
C MET A 730 -0.69 -15.37 32.02
N ASP A 731 0.37 -15.33 31.19
CA ASP A 731 1.33 -16.43 30.98
C ASP A 731 2.67 -16.19 31.70
N GLY A 732 2.67 -15.25 32.66
CA GLY A 732 3.84 -14.84 33.42
C GLY A 732 4.42 -15.94 34.31
N ILE A 733 5.69 -15.78 34.71
CA ILE A 733 6.41 -16.74 35.56
C ILE A 733 5.74 -16.91 36.94
N LEU A 734 5.05 -15.86 37.42
CA LEU A 734 4.35 -15.86 38.69
C LEU A 734 2.83 -15.98 38.47
N PRO A 735 2.14 -16.88 39.18
CA PRO A 735 0.70 -17.09 39.01
C PRO A 735 -0.10 -15.87 39.48
N GLY A 736 -1.09 -15.44 38.70
CA GLY A 736 -2.04 -14.38 39.06
C GLY A 736 -1.92 -13.08 38.28
N GLY A 737 -1.07 -13.03 37.26
CA GLY A 737 -1.10 -11.95 36.26
C GLY A 737 -2.40 -11.97 35.44
N THR A 738 -2.76 -10.82 34.89
CA THR A 738 -4.07 -10.57 34.27
C THR A 738 -3.99 -9.83 32.94
N LEU A 739 -2.81 -9.32 32.58
CA LEU A 739 -2.61 -8.64 31.31
C LEU A 739 -2.27 -9.68 30.25
N ASP A 740 -3.05 -9.74 29.18
CA ASP A 740 -2.68 -10.55 28.03
C ASP A 740 -1.52 -9.86 27.29
N TYR A 741 -0.35 -10.48 27.36
CA TYR A 741 0.86 -10.07 26.65
C TYR A 741 1.34 -11.13 25.66
N GLY A 742 0.50 -12.11 25.33
CA GLY A 742 0.83 -13.10 24.31
C GLY A 742 1.24 -12.38 23.02
N TYR A 743 2.42 -12.70 22.48
CA TYR A 743 2.98 -12.08 21.27
C TYR A 743 3.29 -10.57 21.36
N ILE A 744 3.14 -9.93 22.53
CA ILE A 744 3.56 -8.54 22.75
C ILE A 744 5.04 -8.51 23.09
N ILE A 745 5.87 -8.00 22.17
CA ILE A 745 7.33 -7.98 22.34
C ILE A 745 7.96 -6.59 22.24
N ASP A 746 7.21 -5.61 21.75
CA ASP A 746 7.64 -4.22 21.68
C ASP A 746 7.33 -3.44 22.94
N ARG A 747 8.28 -2.58 23.29
CA ARG A 747 8.30 -1.87 24.56
C ARG A 747 9.29 -0.74 24.56
N GLY A 748 9.16 0.12 25.55
CA GLY A 748 10.09 1.20 25.81
C GLY A 748 10.02 1.67 27.25
N PHE A 749 10.94 2.56 27.57
CA PHE A 749 10.87 3.33 28.80
C PHE A 749 11.40 4.73 28.58
N GLN A 750 10.95 5.64 29.44
CA GLN A 750 11.43 7.01 29.50
C GLN A 750 11.57 7.49 30.94
N LEU A 751 12.54 8.36 31.20
CA LEU A 751 12.79 8.95 32.51
C LEU A 751 13.54 10.27 32.45
N TRP A 752 13.54 10.97 33.58
CA TRP A 752 14.42 12.12 33.82
C TRP A 752 15.61 11.74 34.67
N THR A 753 16.74 12.36 34.37
CA THR A 753 17.96 12.16 35.15
C THR A 753 18.83 13.40 35.25
N ARG A 754 19.54 13.53 36.37
CA ARG A 754 20.48 14.62 36.64
C ARG A 754 21.79 14.06 37.20
N PRO A 755 22.79 13.76 36.36
CA PRO A 755 24.05 13.17 36.82
C PRO A 755 24.78 14.15 37.72
N SER A 756 25.18 13.75 38.93
CA SER A 756 26.00 14.57 39.81
C SER A 756 27.49 14.47 39.50
N ALA A 757 27.89 13.44 38.73
CA ALA A 757 29.23 13.23 38.23
C ALA A 757 29.21 12.66 36.81
N VAL A 758 30.24 13.00 36.03
CA VAL A 758 30.45 12.55 34.65
C VAL A 758 31.87 11.98 34.52
N GLY A 759 32.15 11.23 33.45
CA GLY A 759 33.48 10.65 33.23
C GLY A 759 33.71 9.28 33.90
N THR A 760 32.68 8.68 34.47
CA THR A 760 32.69 7.32 35.01
C THR A 760 31.49 6.56 34.47
N LEU A 761 31.65 5.27 34.17
CA LEU A 761 30.54 4.42 33.76
C LEU A 761 29.51 4.30 34.89
N GLY A 762 28.25 4.63 34.59
CA GLY A 762 27.11 4.53 35.49
C GLY A 762 25.87 4.07 34.73
N HIS A 763 25.34 2.90 35.07
CA HIS A 763 24.11 2.37 34.49
C HIS A 763 22.91 3.05 35.15
N ILE A 764 22.06 3.69 34.36
CA ILE A 764 20.94 4.50 34.85
C ILE A 764 19.72 3.60 35.01
N VAL A 765 19.28 2.96 33.91
CA VAL A 765 18.20 1.98 33.87
C VAL A 765 18.68 0.78 33.06
N MET A 766 18.51 -0.42 33.60
CA MET A 766 18.83 -1.68 32.94
C MET A 766 17.64 -2.61 33.12
N ASP A 767 16.83 -2.74 32.07
CA ASP A 767 15.87 -3.83 31.92
C ASP A 767 16.64 -4.99 31.28
N THR A 768 17.35 -5.72 32.14
CA THR A 768 18.31 -6.77 31.79
C THR A 768 19.54 -6.25 31.03
N ASN A 769 20.43 -7.13 30.53
CA ASN A 769 21.50 -6.72 29.61
C ASN A 769 21.00 -6.58 28.16
N ASN A 770 19.71 -6.80 27.92
CA ASN A 770 19.11 -6.67 26.60
C ASN A 770 18.60 -5.25 26.34
N HIS A 771 18.13 -4.51 27.34
CA HIS A 771 17.52 -3.19 27.10
C HIS A 771 17.85 -2.20 28.22
N GLY A 772 18.48 -1.07 27.91
CA GLY A 772 18.85 -0.13 28.97
C GLY A 772 19.52 1.16 28.50
N VAL A 773 19.81 2.05 29.44
CA VAL A 773 20.52 3.31 29.20
C VAL A 773 21.55 3.59 30.29
N MET A 774 22.71 4.08 29.89
CA MET A 774 23.84 4.37 30.78
C MET A 774 24.55 5.67 30.41
N LEU A 775 25.31 6.19 31.38
CA LEU A 775 26.32 7.22 31.17
C LEU A 775 27.69 6.56 31.13
N ARG A 776 28.42 6.71 30.03
CA ARG A 776 29.74 6.09 29.82
C ARG A 776 30.87 6.91 30.46
N ALA A 777 32.04 6.27 30.54
CA ALA A 777 33.26 6.90 31.05
C ALA A 777 33.78 8.06 30.18
N ASP A 778 33.40 8.12 28.90
CA ASP A 778 33.65 9.27 28.02
C ASP A 778 32.65 10.42 28.24
N GLY A 779 31.70 10.26 29.18
CA GLY A 779 30.69 11.25 29.52
C GLY A 779 29.48 11.25 28.59
N LYS A 780 29.36 10.30 27.65
CA LYS A 780 28.21 10.22 26.73
C LYS A 780 27.15 9.24 27.19
N PHE A 781 25.90 9.51 26.82
CA PHE A 781 24.84 8.53 26.99
C PHE A 781 24.99 7.38 25.98
N ALA A 782 24.62 6.17 26.38
CA ALA A 782 24.59 5.02 25.51
C ALA A 782 23.41 4.11 25.85
N MET A 783 22.83 3.51 24.82
CA MET A 783 21.81 2.48 24.96
C MET A 783 22.48 1.11 25.01
N ARG A 784 22.00 0.26 25.91
CA ARG A 784 22.26 -1.18 25.91
C ARG A 784 21.21 -1.84 25.04
N TYR A 785 21.65 -2.58 24.02
CA TYR A 785 20.78 -3.39 23.17
C TYR A 785 21.47 -4.72 22.83
N ASN A 786 20.84 -5.85 23.17
CA ASN A 786 21.36 -7.21 22.91
C ASN A 786 22.83 -7.36 23.35
N ASN A 787 23.10 -7.06 24.63
CA ASN A 787 24.42 -7.10 25.26
C ASN A 787 25.52 -6.21 24.62
N ALA A 788 25.14 -5.29 23.73
CA ALA A 788 26.05 -4.31 23.12
C ALA A 788 25.67 -2.87 23.47
N ASP A 789 26.67 -1.99 23.55
CA ASP A 789 26.47 -0.57 23.83
C ASP A 789 26.50 0.25 22.54
N TYR A 790 25.45 1.03 22.31
CA TYR A 790 25.33 1.97 21.20
C TYR A 790 25.43 3.39 21.74
N VAL A 791 26.54 4.07 21.42
CA VAL A 791 26.91 5.35 22.03
C VAL A 791 26.27 6.51 21.28
N GLY A 792 25.62 7.40 22.03
CA GLY A 792 25.04 8.63 21.50
C GLY A 792 26.06 9.74 21.27
N THR A 793 25.57 10.96 21.08
CA THR A 793 26.38 12.13 20.75
C THR A 793 26.52 13.12 21.90
N THR A 794 25.49 13.25 22.74
CA THR A 794 25.46 14.21 23.84
C THR A 794 26.49 13.85 24.90
N THR A 795 27.35 14.81 25.22
CA THR A 795 28.25 14.74 26.39
C THR A 795 27.52 15.35 27.58
N ALA A 796 27.25 14.54 28.60
CA ALA A 796 26.55 14.98 29.79
C ALA A 796 27.38 16.00 30.58
N THR A 797 26.69 16.97 31.16
CA THR A 797 27.26 17.92 32.12
C THR A 797 26.74 17.60 33.51
N ALA A 798 27.63 17.63 34.50
CA ALA A 798 27.25 17.39 35.88
C ALA A 798 26.23 18.43 36.36
N ASN A 799 25.22 17.96 37.08
CA ASN A 799 24.11 18.70 37.66
C ASN A 799 23.15 19.34 36.63
N THR A 800 23.12 18.81 35.40
CA THR A 800 22.16 19.18 34.34
C THR A 800 21.11 18.10 34.17
N TRP A 801 19.84 18.48 33.97
CA TRP A 801 18.76 17.54 33.70
C TRP A 801 18.76 17.07 32.25
N TYR A 802 18.46 15.78 32.06
CA TYR A 802 18.29 15.13 30.78
C TYR A 802 17.03 14.26 30.82
N HIS A 803 16.25 14.30 29.76
CA HIS A 803 15.23 13.30 29.48
C HIS A 803 15.83 12.21 28.61
N LEU A 804 15.61 10.96 28.98
CA LEU A 804 16.11 9.80 28.25
C LEU A 804 14.92 8.92 27.90
N MET A 805 14.88 8.43 26.65
CA MET A 805 13.93 7.41 26.22
C MET A 805 14.68 6.34 25.43
N VAL A 806 14.34 5.09 25.70
CA VAL A 806 14.76 3.95 24.89
C VAL A 806 13.50 3.22 24.46
N VAL A 807 13.29 3.06 23.17
CA VAL A 807 12.05 2.49 22.62
C VAL A 807 12.32 1.56 21.45
N ARG A 808 11.45 0.58 21.25
CA ARG A 808 11.39 -0.29 20.07
C ARG A 808 10.12 0.04 19.29
N PRO A 809 10.17 0.98 18.34
CA PRO A 809 8.95 1.59 17.80
C PRO A 809 8.41 0.89 16.55
N PHE A 810 9.08 -0.14 16.02
CA PHE A 810 8.83 -0.65 14.66
C PHE A 810 8.52 -2.16 14.58
N GLY A 811 8.20 -2.85 15.66
CA GLY A 811 7.94 -4.29 15.57
C GLY A 811 9.13 -5.20 15.95
N PRO A 812 8.89 -6.52 16.01
CA PRO A 812 9.92 -7.56 16.06
C PRO A 812 11.01 -7.35 15.01
N GLY A 813 12.29 -7.56 15.35
CA GLY A 813 13.41 -7.47 14.39
C GLY A 813 13.85 -6.06 13.99
N ASN A 814 13.03 -5.04 14.26
CA ASN A 814 13.28 -3.67 13.79
C ASN A 814 14.04 -2.78 14.79
N GLY A 815 14.52 -3.38 15.89
CA GLY A 815 15.56 -2.80 16.73
C GLY A 815 15.09 -1.82 17.80
N SER A 816 15.96 -0.89 18.21
CA SER A 816 15.67 0.09 19.26
C SER A 816 16.38 1.43 19.00
N ILE A 817 15.82 2.51 19.54
CA ILE A 817 16.30 3.88 19.39
C ILE A 817 16.49 4.52 20.78
N LEU A 818 17.62 5.22 20.95
CA LEU A 818 17.89 6.11 22.09
C LEU A 818 17.56 7.56 21.72
N TYR A 819 16.68 8.18 22.50
CA TYR A 819 16.44 9.61 22.49
C TYR A 819 17.02 10.27 23.73
N VAL A 820 17.78 11.37 23.55
CA VAL A 820 18.26 12.25 24.62
C VAL A 820 17.66 13.63 24.39
N ASN A 821 16.86 14.12 25.33
CA ASN A 821 16.12 15.39 25.20
C ASN A 821 15.32 15.48 23.89
N GLY A 822 14.65 14.38 23.51
CA GLY A 822 13.87 14.31 22.27
C GLY A 822 14.72 14.30 20.99
N VAL A 823 16.03 14.09 21.07
CA VAL A 823 16.91 13.95 19.90
C VAL A 823 17.36 12.49 19.77
N ALA A 824 17.21 11.90 18.60
CA ALA A 824 17.66 10.54 18.34
C ALA A 824 19.19 10.53 18.24
N GLU A 825 19.85 9.74 19.10
CA GLU A 825 21.32 9.74 19.19
C GLU A 825 21.96 8.40 18.86
N ALA A 826 21.25 7.28 19.06
CA ALA A 826 21.75 5.95 18.77
C ALA A 826 20.61 5.02 18.37
N ALA A 827 20.92 4.02 17.53
CA ALA A 827 19.99 3.01 17.10
C ALA A 827 20.70 1.65 16.95
N ALA A 828 19.91 0.58 16.99
CA ALA A 828 20.31 -0.79 16.72
C ALA A 828 19.21 -1.49 15.92
N VAL A 829 19.52 -2.59 15.23
CA VAL A 829 18.54 -3.46 14.54
C VAL A 829 18.67 -4.91 15.00
N GLY A 830 17.69 -5.76 14.68
CA GLY A 830 17.69 -7.20 14.98
C GLY A 830 16.83 -7.58 16.19
N ASN A 831 16.99 -8.83 16.63
CA ASN A 831 16.28 -9.42 17.77
C ASN A 831 17.20 -9.54 19.00
N TYR A 832 16.61 -9.65 20.18
CA TYR A 832 17.26 -10.19 21.36
C TYR A 832 17.45 -11.71 21.22
N GLN A 833 18.44 -12.26 21.91
CA GLN A 833 18.61 -13.71 21.96
C GLN A 833 17.40 -14.35 22.67
N GLY A 834 16.71 -15.28 21.99
CA GLY A 834 15.53 -15.98 22.51
C GLY A 834 14.18 -15.29 22.26
N GLU A 835 14.14 -14.24 21.43
CA GLU A 835 12.91 -13.49 21.10
C GLU A 835 12.01 -14.17 20.04
N ASP A 836 12.56 -15.08 19.22
CA ASP A 836 11.90 -15.68 18.05
C ASP A 836 11.15 -17.00 18.34
N VAL A 837 10.91 -17.34 19.61
CA VAL A 837 10.34 -18.63 20.03
C VAL A 837 9.27 -18.43 21.10
N PRO A 838 8.13 -19.14 21.03
CA PRO A 838 7.20 -19.26 22.14
C PRO A 838 7.90 -19.75 23.41
N ASN A 839 7.29 -19.36 24.51
CA ASN A 839 7.96 -19.07 25.78
C ASN A 839 8.42 -20.30 26.59
N ASP A 840 8.20 -21.52 26.08
CA ASP A 840 8.62 -22.80 26.63
C ASP A 840 9.81 -23.45 25.87
N GLU A 841 10.28 -22.82 24.79
CA GLU A 841 11.36 -23.36 23.94
C GLU A 841 12.72 -22.63 24.10
N VAL A 842 12.77 -21.49 24.81
CA VAL A 842 14.06 -20.86 25.12
C VAL A 842 14.76 -21.67 26.20
N ALA A 843 15.88 -22.31 25.86
CA ALA A 843 16.70 -23.01 26.85
C ALA A 843 17.01 -22.08 28.04
N PRO A 844 16.85 -22.53 29.31
CA PRO A 844 17.02 -21.68 30.50
C PRO A 844 18.34 -20.92 30.60
N GLY A 845 19.38 -21.34 29.88
CA GLY A 845 20.67 -20.64 29.80
C GLY A 845 20.71 -19.44 28.85
N ASN A 846 19.68 -19.23 28.04
CA ASN A 846 19.60 -18.16 27.04
C ASN A 846 18.58 -17.07 27.40
N GLN A 847 17.83 -17.24 28.49
CA GLN A 847 16.93 -16.20 29.02
C GLN A 847 17.70 -15.30 29.99
N ASP A 848 17.76 -14.00 29.71
CA ASP A 848 18.24 -13.02 30.69
C ASP A 848 17.07 -12.61 31.59
N ASN A 849 16.92 -13.29 32.74
CA ASN A 849 15.90 -12.95 33.74
C ASN A 849 16.45 -12.05 34.85
N SER A 850 17.54 -11.32 34.58
CA SER A 850 18.03 -10.35 35.56
C SER A 850 16.95 -9.32 35.88
N PRO A 851 16.81 -8.87 37.13
CA PRO A 851 15.79 -7.90 37.48
C PRO A 851 16.03 -6.58 36.77
N LEU A 852 14.98 -5.77 36.68
CA LEU A 852 15.11 -4.35 36.37
C LEU A 852 15.98 -3.69 37.45
N VAL A 853 17.06 -3.01 37.06
CA VAL A 853 17.98 -2.32 37.97
C VAL A 853 18.06 -0.84 37.61
N ILE A 854 17.90 0.01 38.62
CA ILE A 854 18.10 1.46 38.51
C ILE A 854 19.33 1.85 39.33
N GLY A 855 20.31 2.47 38.67
CA GLY A 855 21.49 3.03 39.33
C GLY A 855 22.73 2.14 39.43
N ALA A 856 22.71 0.94 38.85
CA ALA A 856 23.87 0.04 38.81
C ALA A 856 23.73 -1.00 37.67
N ASN A 857 24.75 -1.84 37.47
CA ASN A 857 24.70 -2.87 36.44
C ASN A 857 23.76 -4.03 36.77
N THR A 858 23.13 -4.57 35.73
CA THR A 858 22.62 -5.94 35.71
C THR A 858 23.80 -6.91 35.54
N ALA A 859 23.63 -8.13 36.03
CA ALA A 859 24.56 -9.25 35.92
C ALA A 859 23.71 -10.48 35.62
N GLU A 860 24.26 -11.48 34.93
CA GLU A 860 23.56 -12.72 34.51
C GLU A 860 23.02 -13.57 35.69
N SER A 861 23.21 -13.15 36.94
CA SER A 861 22.59 -13.78 38.10
C SER A 861 22.16 -12.77 39.16
N ALA A 862 21.03 -13.06 39.83
CA ALA A 862 20.47 -12.24 40.89
C ALA A 862 21.42 -11.97 42.08
N PHE A 863 22.48 -12.77 42.23
CA PHE A 863 23.45 -12.67 43.32
C PHE A 863 24.69 -11.82 42.98
N GLN A 864 24.94 -11.50 41.71
CA GLN A 864 26.09 -10.70 41.25
C GLN A 864 25.72 -9.30 40.74
N LEU A 865 24.43 -8.95 40.79
CA LEU A 865 23.89 -7.64 40.42
C LEU A 865 24.59 -6.50 41.15
N ALA A 866 24.64 -5.33 40.51
CA ALA A 866 25.20 -4.11 41.09
C ALA A 866 26.58 -4.33 41.70
N SER A 867 27.48 -4.98 40.96
CA SER A 867 28.89 -5.15 41.37
C SER A 867 29.75 -3.96 40.92
N THR A 868 29.35 -3.28 39.86
CA THR A 868 30.06 -2.16 39.24
C THR A 868 29.09 -1.13 38.63
N ALA A 869 29.62 -0.13 37.93
CA ALA A 869 28.85 0.85 37.14
C ALA A 869 27.73 1.59 37.89
N PHE A 870 28.02 2.05 39.12
CA PHE A 870 27.06 2.78 39.94
C PHE A 870 26.83 4.18 39.40
N TYR A 871 25.59 4.48 39.03
CA TYR A 871 25.21 5.81 38.56
C TYR A 871 25.14 6.80 39.72
N ARG A 872 25.69 7.99 39.51
CA ARG A 872 25.74 9.07 40.48
C ARG A 872 24.88 10.22 39.99
N GLY A 873 23.75 10.45 40.64
CA GLY A 873 22.81 11.47 40.20
C GLY A 873 21.39 11.22 40.70
N ILE A 874 20.49 12.09 40.26
CA ILE A 874 19.07 11.98 40.57
C ILE A 874 18.37 11.27 39.39
N VAL A 875 17.43 10.39 39.68
CA VAL A 875 16.49 9.80 38.72
C VAL A 875 15.06 10.15 39.13
N ASP A 876 14.19 10.30 38.14
CA ASP A 876 12.83 10.76 38.33
C ASP A 876 11.91 10.33 37.17
N ASP A 877 10.61 10.16 37.43
CA ASP A 877 9.55 9.81 36.48
C ASP A 877 9.91 8.66 35.51
N LEU A 878 10.23 7.46 36.02
CA LEU A 878 10.45 6.29 35.16
C LEU A 878 9.12 5.68 34.75
N GLU A 879 8.82 5.75 33.46
CA GLU A 879 7.67 5.12 32.83
C GLU A 879 8.14 4.02 31.88
N MET A 880 7.52 2.85 31.97
CA MET A 880 7.76 1.71 31.08
C MET A 880 6.44 1.31 30.42
N PHE A 881 6.48 1.05 29.12
CA PHE A 881 5.31 0.81 28.30
C PHE A 881 5.55 -0.31 27.30
N VAL A 882 4.46 -0.95 26.87
CA VAL A 882 4.42 -1.99 25.83
C VAL A 882 3.52 -1.52 24.68
N MET A 883 3.73 -2.09 23.50
CA MET A 883 2.98 -1.76 22.29
C MET A 883 2.82 -2.98 21.38
N GLY A 884 1.88 -2.94 20.45
CA GLY A 884 1.58 -4.04 19.54
C GLY A 884 0.19 -4.65 19.74
N LEU A 885 -0.18 -5.55 18.84
CA LEU A 885 -1.51 -6.15 18.76
C LEU A 885 -1.41 -7.66 18.95
N ASN A 886 -2.31 -8.22 19.75
CA ASN A 886 -2.53 -9.66 19.85
C ASN A 886 -4.04 -9.99 19.73
N PRO A 887 -4.44 -11.29 19.69
CA PRO A 887 -5.83 -11.68 19.42
C PRO A 887 -6.88 -11.16 20.41
N THR A 888 -6.48 -10.67 21.58
CA THR A 888 -7.39 -10.27 22.66
C THR A 888 -7.17 -8.82 23.12
N SER A 889 -6.08 -8.17 22.71
CA SER A 889 -5.68 -6.85 23.19
C SER A 889 -4.87 -6.04 22.17
N ASP A 890 -5.25 -4.79 21.99
CA ASP A 890 -4.44 -3.74 21.36
C ASP A 890 -3.68 -2.95 22.45
N ARG A 891 -2.35 -2.86 22.34
CA ARG A 891 -1.47 -2.11 23.25
C ARG A 891 -1.01 -0.77 22.66
N GLY A 892 -1.59 -0.35 21.54
CA GLY A 892 -1.31 0.90 20.84
C GLY A 892 -0.02 0.86 20.03
N GLU A 893 0.31 2.01 19.43
CA GLU A 893 1.54 2.22 18.66
C GLU A 893 2.31 3.43 19.19
N PHE A 894 3.63 3.45 18.95
CA PHE A 894 4.47 4.60 19.28
C PHE A 894 4.37 5.71 18.23
N LYS A 895 4.06 6.93 18.67
CA LYS A 895 4.18 8.19 17.90
C LYS A 895 5.10 9.15 18.65
N PHE A 896 6.23 9.50 18.04
CA PHE A 896 7.31 10.24 18.70
C PHE A 896 6.84 11.55 19.37
N ASP A 897 6.07 12.38 18.65
CA ASP A 897 5.67 13.70 19.11
C ASP A 897 4.58 13.67 20.20
N ARG A 898 3.92 12.51 20.38
CA ARG A 898 2.93 12.27 21.43
C ARG A 898 3.54 11.58 22.64
N ASP A 899 4.36 10.54 22.41
CA ASP A 899 4.73 9.58 23.44
C ASP A 899 6.10 9.85 24.07
N ASN A 900 6.98 10.60 23.40
CA ASN A 900 8.19 11.11 24.04
C ASN A 900 7.84 12.36 24.87
N LYS A 901 7.84 12.26 26.20
CA LYS A 901 7.39 13.34 27.09
C LYS A 901 8.16 14.65 26.90
N TYR A 902 9.44 14.58 26.56
CA TYR A 902 10.21 15.77 26.22
C TYR A 902 9.72 16.38 24.90
N ALA A 903 9.58 15.59 23.85
CA ALA A 903 9.07 16.08 22.57
C ALA A 903 7.63 16.62 22.68
N ALA A 904 6.75 15.90 23.36
CA ALA A 904 5.37 16.31 23.58
C ALA A 904 5.26 17.63 24.35
N HIS A 905 6.17 17.90 25.29
CA HIS A 905 6.21 19.16 26.05
C HIS A 905 6.82 20.32 25.26
N PHE A 906 7.91 20.07 24.52
CA PHE A 906 8.69 21.10 23.84
C PHE A 906 8.33 21.31 22.37
N LYS A 907 7.43 20.48 21.80
CA LYS A 907 6.94 20.72 20.45
C LYS A 907 6.16 22.04 20.40
N PRO A 908 6.30 22.83 19.33
CA PRO A 908 5.53 24.06 19.18
C PRO A 908 4.03 23.79 19.18
N THR A 909 3.24 24.73 19.72
CA THR A 909 1.78 24.64 19.71
C THR A 909 1.22 24.63 18.28
N ASN A 910 1.88 25.34 17.36
CA ASN A 910 1.54 25.31 15.96
C ASN A 910 2.46 24.33 15.21
N ILE A 911 1.86 23.34 14.52
CA ILE A 911 2.60 22.26 13.87
C ILE A 911 3.65 22.74 12.86
N ALA A 912 3.42 23.89 12.22
CA ALA A 912 4.29 24.45 11.19
C ALA A 912 5.15 25.65 11.65
N ASP A 913 5.18 25.94 12.95
CA ASP A 913 6.07 26.95 13.53
C ASP A 913 7.48 26.36 13.73
N LEU A 914 8.48 27.02 13.14
CA LEU A 914 9.90 26.63 13.19
C LEU A 914 10.76 27.67 13.92
N THR A 915 10.23 28.85 14.21
CA THR A 915 10.96 29.95 14.86
C THR A 915 10.59 30.13 16.33
N GLY A 916 9.52 29.47 16.78
CA GLY A 916 9.07 29.46 18.17
C GLY A 916 8.38 30.75 18.60
N ASP A 917 7.89 31.55 17.64
CA ASP A 917 7.12 32.78 17.90
C ASP A 917 5.60 32.53 17.95
N ASN A 918 5.19 31.28 17.80
CA ASN A 918 3.81 30.79 17.79
C ASN A 918 2.98 31.34 16.62
N ALA A 919 3.63 31.76 15.54
CA ALA A 919 3.01 32.15 14.28
C ALA A 919 3.61 31.35 13.11
N ILE A 920 2.84 31.17 12.03
CA ILE A 920 3.39 30.62 10.78
C ILE A 920 3.66 31.81 9.86
N THR A 921 4.93 32.16 9.70
CA THR A 921 5.41 33.37 9.03
C THR A 921 6.44 33.05 7.95
N MET A 922 6.89 34.09 7.25
CA MET A 922 7.97 33.98 6.27
C MET A 922 9.31 33.57 6.90
N ALA A 923 9.48 33.78 8.21
CA ALA A 923 10.68 33.33 8.91
C ALA A 923 10.71 31.80 9.00
N ASP A 924 9.58 31.16 9.29
CA ASP A 924 9.44 29.69 9.32
C ASP A 924 9.66 29.10 7.92
N VAL A 925 9.06 29.72 6.91
CA VAL A 925 9.27 29.37 5.49
C VAL A 925 10.75 29.41 5.11
N THR A 926 11.51 30.39 5.61
CA THR A 926 12.94 30.50 5.36
C THR A 926 13.71 29.35 5.99
N VAL A 927 13.35 28.94 7.21
CA VAL A 927 13.96 27.77 7.87
C VAL A 927 13.62 26.49 7.10
N PHE A 928 12.35 26.27 6.76
CA PHE A 928 11.89 25.11 6.00
C PHE A 928 12.62 24.98 4.66
N ALA A 929 12.66 26.05 3.86
CA ALA A 929 13.30 26.05 2.54
C ALA A 929 14.82 25.82 2.60
N ASN A 930 15.52 26.38 3.60
CA ASN A 930 16.96 26.18 3.80
C ASN A 930 17.34 24.75 4.19
N ASN A 931 16.35 23.96 4.62
CA ASN A 931 16.51 22.60 5.06
C ASN A 931 15.78 21.59 4.15
N TRP A 932 15.24 22.04 3.01
CA TRP A 932 14.59 21.17 2.04
C TRP A 932 15.48 20.00 1.62
N LEU A 933 14.90 18.78 1.58
CA LEU A 933 15.55 17.49 1.33
C LEU A 933 16.67 17.13 2.33
N LYS A 934 16.76 17.79 3.48
CA LYS A 934 17.63 17.30 4.55
C LYS A 934 17.00 16.07 5.19
N GLU A 935 17.86 15.10 5.46
CA GLU A 935 17.50 13.90 6.20
C GLU A 935 18.34 13.79 7.47
N LYS A 936 17.70 13.40 8.57
CA LYS A 936 18.34 12.99 9.80
C LYS A 936 18.54 11.48 9.74
N VAL A 937 19.77 11.08 9.43
CA VAL A 937 20.17 9.66 9.35
C VAL A 937 21.16 9.33 10.46
N LEU A 938 20.81 8.37 11.31
CA LEU A 938 21.75 7.73 12.23
C LEU A 938 22.56 6.69 11.48
N THR A 939 23.86 6.63 11.73
CA THR A 939 24.75 5.61 11.15
C THR A 939 25.59 4.97 12.23
N TRP A 940 25.75 3.65 12.17
CA TRP A 940 26.54 2.88 13.12
C TRP A 940 27.10 1.62 12.48
N THR A 941 27.89 0.86 13.24
CA THR A 941 28.39 -0.46 12.83
C THR A 941 27.87 -1.51 13.79
N GLN A 942 27.31 -2.59 13.24
CA GLN A 942 26.81 -3.72 14.01
C GLN A 942 27.25 -5.02 13.36
N ALA A 943 27.86 -5.91 14.14
CA ALA A 943 28.48 -7.15 13.64
C ALA A 943 29.44 -6.93 12.45
N GLY A 944 30.16 -5.80 12.43
CA GLY A 944 31.10 -5.44 11.36
C GLY A 944 30.46 -4.88 10.09
N LEU A 945 29.12 -4.75 10.03
CA LEU A 945 28.40 -4.19 8.90
C LEU A 945 27.95 -2.75 9.19
N PRO A 946 28.06 -1.82 8.22
CA PRO A 946 27.51 -0.49 8.35
C PRO A 946 25.97 -0.56 8.32
N ARG A 947 25.34 0.23 9.18
CA ARG A 947 23.88 0.36 9.30
C ARG A 947 23.50 1.83 9.27
N ALA A 948 22.30 2.11 8.78
CA ALA A 948 21.73 3.45 8.72
C ALA A 948 20.23 3.41 8.99
N LEU A 949 19.70 4.45 9.65
CA LEU A 949 18.27 4.62 9.93
C LEU A 949 17.90 6.09 9.81
N ALA A 950 16.95 6.42 8.92
CA ALA A 950 16.28 7.72 8.93
C ALA A 950 15.33 7.77 10.13
N VAL A 951 15.40 8.83 10.93
CA VAL A 951 14.64 8.94 12.18
C VAL A 951 14.19 10.37 12.43
N GLY A 952 12.91 10.53 12.74
CA GLY A 952 12.38 11.82 13.19
C GLY A 952 12.67 12.08 14.65
N ASP A 953 13.00 13.33 14.94
CA ASP A 953 13.28 13.82 16.29
C ASP A 953 13.08 15.35 16.36
N LEU A 954 13.39 15.98 17.49
CA LEU A 954 13.28 17.44 17.61
C LEU A 954 14.28 18.21 16.72
N GLN A 955 15.39 17.60 16.29
CA GLN A 955 16.32 18.23 15.36
C GLN A 955 15.81 18.20 13.93
N SER A 956 15.31 17.07 13.45
CA SER A 956 14.67 16.98 12.14
C SER A 956 13.46 17.89 12.09
N ARG A 957 12.66 17.93 13.16
CA ARG A 957 11.55 18.87 13.29
C ARG A 957 11.97 20.33 13.24
N ALA A 958 13.08 20.72 13.86
CA ALA A 958 13.61 22.08 13.72
C ALA A 958 14.11 22.40 12.30
N MET A 959 14.32 21.38 11.46
CA MET A 959 14.63 21.50 10.04
C MET A 959 13.38 21.57 9.15
N GLY A 960 12.18 21.28 9.68
CA GLY A 960 10.95 21.27 8.89
C GLY A 960 10.35 19.89 8.63
N ASP A 961 10.83 18.84 9.31
CA ASP A 961 10.20 17.50 9.31
C ASP A 961 9.02 17.52 10.30
N PHE A 962 7.82 17.79 9.80
CA PHE A 962 6.61 17.96 10.62
C PHE A 962 5.90 16.64 10.91
N ASN A 963 6.16 15.58 10.13
CA ASN A 963 5.60 14.24 10.37
C ASN A 963 6.53 13.33 11.19
N TYR A 964 7.74 13.78 11.50
CA TYR A 964 8.77 13.05 12.26
C TYR A 964 9.18 11.73 11.59
N ASP A 965 9.27 11.72 10.25
CA ASP A 965 9.80 10.58 9.49
C ASP A 965 11.34 10.66 9.30
N GLY A 966 11.95 11.75 9.73
CA GLY A 966 13.38 12.03 9.63
C GLY A 966 13.78 12.76 8.36
N ARG A 967 12.85 13.16 7.50
CA ARG A 967 13.13 13.80 6.21
C ARG A 967 12.31 15.08 6.06
N VAL A 968 12.90 16.12 5.47
CA VAL A 968 12.18 17.35 5.10
C VAL A 968 11.78 17.27 3.64
N ASN A 969 10.53 16.92 3.36
CA ASN A 969 10.08 16.59 2.02
C ASN A 969 8.65 17.12 1.74
N LEU A 970 8.04 16.62 0.65
CA LEU A 970 6.73 17.08 0.20
C LEU A 970 5.59 16.76 1.18
N ALA A 971 5.72 15.70 1.99
CA ALA A 971 4.78 15.39 3.06
C ALA A 971 4.75 16.51 4.11
N ASP A 972 5.91 17.02 4.50
CA ASP A 972 6.02 18.14 5.43
C ASP A 972 5.53 19.45 4.82
N TRP A 973 5.83 19.67 3.54
CA TRP A 973 5.24 20.79 2.82
C TRP A 973 3.71 20.69 2.84
N GLY A 974 3.14 19.49 2.71
CA GLY A 974 1.71 19.24 2.84
C GLY A 974 1.16 19.68 4.21
N ILE A 975 1.90 19.41 5.29
CA ILE A 975 1.55 19.85 6.65
C ILE A 975 1.64 21.37 6.79
N LEU A 976 2.71 22.00 6.29
CA LEU A 976 2.86 23.47 6.27
C LEU A 976 1.77 24.14 5.46
N ASN A 977 1.44 23.61 4.28
CA ASN A 977 0.43 24.14 3.38
C ASN A 977 -0.97 23.97 3.95
N THR A 978 -1.24 22.87 4.65
CA THR A 978 -2.51 22.67 5.35
C THR A 978 -2.65 23.64 6.52
N ALA A 979 -1.58 23.85 7.29
CA ALA A 979 -1.57 24.77 8.43
C ALA A 979 -1.65 26.25 7.99
N ASN A 980 -1.00 26.62 6.88
CA ASN A 980 -1.07 27.96 6.27
C ASN A 980 -0.74 27.92 4.76
N PRO A 981 -1.76 27.91 3.88
CA PRO A 981 -1.54 27.78 2.43
C PRO A 981 -0.69 28.89 1.80
N ALA A 982 -0.76 30.11 2.33
CA ALA A 982 0.05 31.23 1.85
C ALA A 982 1.54 31.02 2.14
N MET A 983 1.86 30.44 3.29
CA MET A 983 3.25 30.11 3.67
C MET A 983 3.73 28.84 2.97
N GLY A 984 2.87 27.85 2.74
CA GLY A 984 3.16 26.72 1.86
C GLY A 984 3.55 27.16 0.44
N ALA A 985 2.78 28.09 -0.15
CA ALA A 985 3.12 28.67 -1.45
C ALA A 985 4.46 29.45 -1.43
N ALA A 986 4.71 30.22 -0.36
CA ALA A 986 5.97 30.94 -0.19
C ALA A 986 7.19 30.01 -0.04
N ALA A 987 7.03 28.87 0.63
CA ALA A 987 8.08 27.86 0.78
C ALA A 987 8.51 27.26 -0.55
N LEU A 988 7.57 26.88 -1.41
CA LEU A 988 7.91 26.40 -2.76
C LEU A 988 8.61 27.47 -3.60
N ALA A 989 8.18 28.73 -3.48
CA ALA A 989 8.83 29.84 -4.17
C ALA A 989 10.27 30.06 -3.70
N LEU A 990 10.54 29.92 -2.40
CA LEU A 990 11.87 30.10 -1.82
C LEU A 990 12.78 28.89 -2.10
N ILE A 991 12.28 27.65 -2.02
CA ILE A 991 13.01 26.42 -2.37
C ILE A 991 13.53 26.49 -3.81
N GLY A 992 12.72 27.00 -4.75
CA GLY A 992 13.14 27.22 -6.14
C GLY A 992 14.26 28.27 -6.32
N SER A 993 14.60 29.03 -5.27
CA SER A 993 15.65 30.06 -5.26
C SER A 993 16.89 29.70 -4.42
N VAL A 994 16.83 28.64 -3.61
CA VAL A 994 17.96 28.14 -2.81
C VAL A 994 18.88 27.31 -3.73
N PRO A 995 20.13 27.74 -3.99
CA PRO A 995 21.04 26.95 -4.79
C PRO A 995 21.38 25.64 -4.06
N GLU A 996 21.23 24.51 -4.74
CA GLU A 996 21.60 23.20 -4.20
C GLU A 996 23.06 23.17 -3.67
N PRO A 997 23.39 22.31 -2.70
CA PRO A 997 24.79 22.09 -2.26
C PRO A 997 25.72 21.73 -3.44
N SER A 998 25.18 21.08 -4.47
CA SER A 998 25.85 20.74 -5.72
C SER A 998 26.35 21.99 -6.46
N THR A 999 25.59 23.09 -6.47
CA THR A 999 26.00 24.37 -7.07
C THR A 999 27.14 25.06 -6.34
N LEU A 1000 27.27 24.90 -5.01
CA LEU A 1000 28.41 25.45 -4.26
C LEU A 1000 29.70 24.64 -4.46
N VAL A 1001 29.58 23.30 -4.56
CA VAL A 1001 30.71 22.43 -4.91
C VAL A 1001 31.15 22.67 -6.35
N LEU A 1002 30.21 22.88 -7.27
CA LEU A 1002 30.48 23.22 -8.67
C LEU A 1002 31.06 24.64 -8.80
N ALA A 1003 30.63 25.60 -7.99
CA ALA A 1003 31.20 26.95 -7.94
C ALA A 1003 32.62 26.95 -7.35
N ALA A 1004 32.88 26.14 -6.32
CA ALA A 1004 34.22 25.94 -5.77
C ALA A 1004 35.16 25.22 -6.77
N ALA A 1005 34.65 24.22 -7.49
CA ALA A 1005 35.36 23.52 -8.56
C ALA A 1005 35.66 24.44 -9.76
N CYS A 1006 34.68 25.26 -10.17
CA CYS A 1006 34.83 26.27 -11.22
C CYS A 1006 35.80 27.39 -10.79
N GLY A 1007 35.77 27.80 -9.51
CA GLY A 1007 36.72 28.76 -8.94
C GLY A 1007 38.16 28.24 -8.93
N GLY A 1008 38.36 26.97 -8.58
CA GLY A 1008 39.67 26.29 -8.65
C GLY A 1008 40.20 26.15 -10.08
N LEU A 1009 39.32 25.90 -11.05
CA LEU A 1009 39.64 25.83 -12.48
C LEU A 1009 39.98 27.21 -13.08
N LEU A 1010 39.33 28.28 -12.62
CA LEU A 1010 39.63 29.65 -13.05
C LEU A 1010 40.97 30.16 -12.49
N VAL A 1011 41.33 29.81 -11.25
CA VAL A 1011 42.65 30.16 -10.67
C VAL A 1011 43.79 29.39 -11.33
N SER A 1012 43.56 28.15 -11.76
CA SER A 1012 44.55 27.34 -12.49
C SER A 1012 44.66 27.73 -13.97
N ALA A 1013 43.58 28.18 -14.62
CA ALA A 1013 43.61 28.78 -15.96
C ALA A 1013 44.31 30.15 -15.98
N ALA A 1014 44.07 31.00 -14.96
CA ALA A 1014 44.73 32.30 -14.83
C ALA A 1014 46.26 32.18 -14.58
N ARG A 1015 46.71 31.11 -13.90
CA ARG A 1015 48.14 30.81 -13.74
C ARG A 1015 48.82 30.30 -15.02
N ARG A 1016 48.09 29.70 -15.96
CA ARG A 1016 48.65 29.26 -17.26
C ARG A 1016 48.76 30.39 -18.28
N ILE A 1017 47.89 31.40 -18.23
CA ILE A 1017 47.94 32.54 -19.18
C ILE A 1017 49.08 33.51 -18.84
N ARG A 1018 49.54 33.59 -17.58
CA ARG A 1018 50.69 34.43 -17.19
C ARG A 1018 52.08 33.83 -17.47
N ARG A 1019 52.19 32.59 -17.96
CA ARG A 1019 53.49 31.98 -18.33
C ARG A 1019 53.72 31.87 -19.85
N GLY A 1020 52.79 32.37 -20.67
CA GLY A 1020 52.94 32.44 -22.13
C GLY A 1020 53.30 33.82 -22.68
N ALA A 1021 53.48 34.82 -21.79
CA ALA A 1021 53.90 36.16 -22.14
C ALA A 1021 54.98 36.63 -21.15
N LEU A 1022 56.19 36.10 -21.33
CA LEU A 1022 57.49 36.70 -20.99
C LEU A 1022 58.60 35.86 -21.63
#